data_AF-A0A6S7HCX8-F1
#
_entry.id   AF-A0A6S7HCX8-F1
#
_cell.length_a   1.000
_cell.length_b   1.000
_cell.length_c   1.000
_cell.angle_alpha   90.00
_cell.angle_beta   90.00
_cell.angle_gamma   90.00
#
_symmetry.space_group_name_H-M   'P 1'
#
loop_
_entity.id
_entity.type
_entity.pdbx_description
1 polymer ?
#
loop_
_entity_poly.entity_id
_entity_poly.type
_entity_poly.pdbx_seq_one_letter_code
_entity_poly.pdbx_strand_id
1 'polypeptide(L)'
;MSAPGVKECQCKSGYVGNGTYCYGNIVQRIDDLHGYGQNKDKFIHVKNIIKKHPDLTFAFTDRGPFTIFLPTDKGLESKFNKSQLSYIISDKQMVRDLILVHSASAFLPTSVLNDDGRLTTLKGWDAAVTSNGGMFYQLSGHAPKPSITRSDIMAWNGILHVIDEPVWIPDFTNITKTSSKTLWQVIDERSELRTFRDFIQLADMQSQLQTTTDDLTLVAPVNEAFVNFDKNDTEFLRTPKGKAKLQAILRHHIFRIKIGIIDLSYKSSIMSLAAELVNVNVTDKGALLLGKKSKLIDNNIPAVNGYLHLTDNLLVPSFVLPIVQRHCDNNTKIVNSPCRPCRLTYTNGNCPQGTVTTNKRQYCLYRINYVIGSKVFTGCKSLCVPAIKKCCKGFYGSDCSSCPGPVGNPCFGNGNCLDGEKGSGNCKCFNGFRGTACELCKDGKFGLDCKKSCRCLHGTCDSGRFGNGSCVPSTCVAGFYGENCAISVRPCAGDPRVKAACHIHANCYLNNSQPICICNTGYEEILQNCYEIDPCLKAGRGGCDKNAICTKTAPGRSTCTCSVGWTGDGTYCTPINYCAMPSRGGCHRNAKCTFLGPAQVKCECNAGYEGGGTSCREINTCLRNNGNCSPLARCIKTGPGKNKCICRVGYLGDGVTCQGSLSVVAQRQNELSIISSLMVKYNLVRYLADPKRNVTVFVPSNAAISKLDPARRKLLDVPINLYFLGGSNAVPGLYTSSSLRDETIKRLPSLFKNVYMTINHTDSGEPLIGGIANITTANITASNGILHIVDKVLFPAFVRTPRTEPTVYEGLCGHNTTFTEMCNFIQKFNLQEEMKSCNHCSIFVPTDEAFHKLSQAQYQNISRKGILFHMTNHFIAPRTILEGQQFASRAGQFYMLYFQKNDKGELTVNGVLPTYYKSNSTWIIYKIPTVLQAIGNTCYEKWRIVLKGRPEGSREQLGQFATGPPKSSG
;
A
#
# COMPACT_ATOMS: atom_id res chain seq x y z
N MET A 1 11.66 23.34 16.08
CA MET A 1 11.08 24.43 16.87
C MET A 1 12.03 25.60 16.79
N SER A 2 11.54 26.76 16.38
CA SER A 2 12.29 28.02 16.34
C SER A 2 12.32 28.68 17.72
N ALA A 3 13.20 29.67 17.92
CA ALA A 3 13.27 30.43 19.17
C ALA A 3 12.06 31.37 19.38
N PRO A 4 11.75 31.79 20.62
CA PRO A 4 10.62 32.68 20.90
C PRO A 4 10.80 34.07 20.26
N GLY A 5 9.75 34.60 19.62
CA GLY A 5 9.67 36.00 19.17
C GLY A 5 9.29 36.22 17.70
N VAL A 6 9.31 35.19 16.87
CA VAL A 6 9.01 35.30 15.42
C VAL A 6 7.50 35.25 15.15
N LYS A 7 6.99 36.14 14.30
CA LYS A 7 5.63 36.07 13.73
C LYS A 7 5.66 35.18 12.48
N GLU A 8 4.81 34.16 12.41
CA GLU A 8 4.60 33.37 11.19
C GLU A 8 3.44 33.95 10.36
N CYS A 9 3.68 34.11 9.05
CA CYS A 9 2.65 34.51 8.09
C CYS A 9 2.03 33.27 7.42
N GLN A 10 0.79 33.39 6.92
CA GLN A 10 0.13 32.34 6.15
C GLN A 10 -0.54 32.92 4.89
N CYS A 11 -0.56 32.16 3.80
CA CYS A 11 -1.19 32.57 2.55
C CYS A 11 -2.72 32.48 2.62
N LYS A 12 -3.40 33.30 1.81
CA LYS A 12 -4.86 33.22 1.64
C LYS A 12 -5.27 31.92 0.94
N SER A 13 -6.51 31.49 1.12
CA SER A 13 -7.09 30.41 0.31
C SER A 13 -6.98 30.74 -1.19
N GLY A 14 -6.67 29.74 -2.02
CA GLY A 14 -6.32 29.93 -3.44
C GLY A 14 -4.84 30.27 -3.71
N TYR A 15 -3.98 30.33 -2.67
CA TYR A 15 -2.56 30.64 -2.80
C TYR A 15 -1.68 29.66 -2.00
N VAL A 16 -0.43 29.44 -2.44
CA VAL A 16 0.58 28.61 -1.76
C VAL A 16 1.89 29.38 -1.55
N GLY A 17 2.61 29.12 -0.47
CA GLY A 17 3.91 29.74 -0.20
C GLY A 17 4.25 29.82 1.29
N ASN A 18 5.22 30.66 1.65
CA ASN A 18 5.72 30.81 3.02
C ASN A 18 5.01 31.93 3.82
N GLY A 19 3.87 32.42 3.34
CA GLY A 19 3.10 33.50 3.95
C GLY A 19 3.65 34.91 3.70
N THR A 20 4.95 35.08 3.45
CA THR A 20 5.55 36.34 2.99
C THR A 20 5.46 36.45 1.47
N TYR A 21 5.74 35.35 0.76
CA TYR A 21 5.50 35.18 -0.67
C TYR A 21 4.43 34.12 -0.87
N CYS A 22 3.40 34.46 -1.64
CA CYS A 22 2.23 33.62 -1.88
C CYS A 22 1.90 33.65 -3.38
N TYR A 23 1.80 32.46 -3.98
CA TYR A 23 1.64 32.27 -5.42
C TYR A 23 0.27 31.68 -5.73
N GLY A 24 -0.38 32.20 -6.77
CA GLY A 24 -1.73 31.82 -7.18
C GLY A 24 -1.77 30.49 -7.93
N ASN A 25 -2.86 30.27 -8.68
CA ASN A 25 -3.02 29.09 -9.54
C ASN A 25 -2.02 29.07 -10.72
N ILE A 26 -1.94 27.96 -11.45
CA ILE A 26 -1.03 27.74 -12.58
C ILE A 26 -1.12 28.86 -13.63
N VAL A 27 -2.33 29.33 -13.97
CA VAL A 27 -2.51 30.39 -14.99
C VAL A 27 -1.94 31.72 -14.51
N GLN A 28 -2.25 32.11 -13.26
CA GLN A 28 -1.66 33.27 -12.60
C GLN A 28 -0.12 33.12 -12.49
N ARG A 29 0.37 31.90 -12.24
CA ARG A 29 1.80 31.64 -12.09
C ARG A 29 2.59 31.75 -13.39
N ILE A 30 1.98 31.42 -14.53
CA ILE A 30 2.56 31.68 -15.86
C ILE A 30 2.55 33.19 -16.17
N ASP A 31 1.55 33.93 -15.69
CA ASP A 31 1.54 35.39 -15.78
C ASP A 31 2.65 36.03 -14.88
N ASP A 32 2.85 35.57 -13.64
CA ASP A 32 3.94 35.99 -12.72
C ASP A 32 5.35 35.82 -13.33
N LEU A 33 5.59 34.71 -14.03
CA LEU A 33 6.91 34.33 -14.55
C LEU A 33 7.35 35.17 -15.75
N HIS A 34 6.44 35.91 -16.38
CA HIS A 34 6.70 36.62 -17.62
C HIS A 34 7.69 37.77 -17.44
N GLY A 35 8.91 37.60 -17.96
CA GLY A 35 10.01 38.56 -17.82
C GLY A 35 10.74 38.51 -16.47
N TYR A 36 10.44 37.54 -15.61
CA TYR A 36 10.97 37.46 -14.25
C TYR A 36 12.11 36.43 -14.09
N GLY A 37 13.30 36.91 -13.75
CA GLY A 37 14.52 36.13 -13.54
C GLY A 37 15.70 36.62 -14.39
N GLN A 38 16.91 36.10 -14.15
CA GLN A 38 18.14 36.54 -14.82
C GLN A 38 18.07 36.45 -16.36
N ASN A 39 17.40 35.42 -16.89
CA ASN A 39 17.27 35.18 -18.33
C ASN A 39 16.18 36.02 -19.02
N LYS A 40 15.32 36.72 -18.26
CA LYS A 40 14.13 37.43 -18.77
C LYS A 40 13.20 36.57 -19.65
N ASP A 41 12.97 35.33 -19.23
CA ASP A 41 12.18 34.33 -19.96
C ASP A 41 10.78 34.88 -20.35
N LYS A 42 10.35 34.59 -21.58
CA LYS A 42 9.03 34.97 -22.10
C LYS A 42 8.18 33.73 -22.38
N PHE A 43 6.86 33.91 -22.24
CA PHE A 43 5.83 32.87 -22.33
C PHE A 43 4.57 33.40 -23.04
N ILE A 44 4.73 34.38 -23.94
CA ILE A 44 3.64 35.06 -24.66
C ILE A 44 2.87 34.04 -25.52
N HIS A 45 3.56 33.12 -26.19
CA HIS A 45 2.92 32.08 -26.99
C HIS A 45 2.07 31.17 -26.10
N VAL A 46 2.62 30.66 -24.98
CA VAL A 46 1.87 29.80 -24.05
C VAL A 46 0.70 30.55 -23.39
N LYS A 47 0.87 31.83 -23.01
CA LYS A 47 -0.20 32.68 -22.48
C LYS A 47 -1.34 32.87 -23.50
N ASN A 48 -1.02 33.03 -24.78
CA ASN A 48 -2.02 33.12 -25.86
C ASN A 48 -2.71 31.77 -26.11
N ILE A 49 -1.97 30.66 -26.08
CA ILE A 49 -2.48 29.29 -26.22
C ILE A 49 -3.48 28.97 -25.10
N ILE A 50 -3.16 29.28 -23.84
CA ILE A 50 -4.07 29.07 -22.71
C ILE A 50 -5.31 29.97 -22.85
N LYS A 51 -5.11 31.29 -23.03
CA LYS A 51 -6.23 32.29 -23.05
C LYS A 51 -7.23 32.07 -24.19
N LYS A 52 -6.82 31.49 -25.33
CA LYS A 52 -7.73 31.14 -26.43
C LYS A 52 -8.59 29.89 -26.16
N HIS A 53 -8.30 29.13 -25.11
CA HIS A 53 -8.94 27.86 -24.79
C HIS A 53 -9.55 27.88 -23.38
N PRO A 54 -10.78 28.43 -23.22
CA PRO A 54 -11.43 28.57 -21.91
C PRO A 54 -11.62 27.25 -21.17
N ASP A 55 -11.79 26.14 -21.89
CA ASP A 55 -11.88 24.78 -21.34
C ASP A 55 -10.60 24.36 -20.62
N LEU A 56 -9.43 24.78 -21.12
CA LEU A 56 -8.12 24.49 -20.52
C LEU A 56 -7.75 25.54 -19.46
N THR A 57 -8.11 26.81 -19.69
CA THR A 57 -7.95 27.90 -18.71
C THR A 57 -8.71 27.58 -17.41
N PHE A 58 -9.97 27.16 -17.50
CA PHE A 58 -10.77 26.79 -16.33
C PHE A 58 -10.14 25.64 -15.53
N ALA A 59 -9.71 24.58 -16.23
CA ALA A 59 -9.07 23.43 -15.59
C ALA A 59 -7.80 23.83 -14.81
N PHE A 60 -6.88 24.60 -15.42
CA PHE A 60 -5.66 25.05 -14.75
C PHE A 60 -5.87 26.24 -13.78
N THR A 61 -7.09 26.76 -13.66
CA THR A 61 -7.48 27.78 -12.68
C THR A 61 -7.98 27.17 -11.38
N ASP A 62 -8.81 26.12 -11.47
CA ASP A 62 -9.61 25.59 -10.35
C ASP A 62 -9.25 24.15 -9.93
N ARG A 63 -8.68 23.34 -10.84
CA ARG A 63 -8.40 21.91 -10.58
C ARG A 63 -6.91 21.66 -10.35
N GLY A 64 -6.57 20.61 -9.60
CA GLY A 64 -5.21 20.14 -9.38
C GLY A 64 -5.13 18.88 -8.49
N PRO A 65 -3.92 18.35 -8.22
CA PRO A 65 -2.64 18.90 -8.63
C PRO A 65 -2.25 18.54 -10.07
N PHE A 66 -1.66 19.50 -10.79
CA PHE A 66 -0.99 19.25 -12.07
C PHE A 66 0.51 19.52 -11.99
N THR A 67 1.27 18.90 -12.89
CA THR A 67 2.64 19.30 -13.24
C THR A 67 2.62 19.83 -14.67
N ILE A 68 3.21 21.01 -14.91
CA ILE A 68 3.30 21.64 -16.23
C ILE A 68 4.76 21.81 -16.64
N PHE A 69 5.12 21.27 -17.80
CA PHE A 69 6.40 21.48 -18.44
C PHE A 69 6.27 22.65 -19.42
N LEU A 70 6.76 23.82 -19.02
CA LEU A 70 6.47 25.12 -19.62
C LEU A 70 7.59 25.52 -20.61
N PRO A 71 7.42 25.38 -21.93
CA PRO A 71 8.44 25.82 -22.88
C PRO A 71 8.50 27.34 -22.94
N THR A 72 9.72 27.88 -23.00
CA THR A 72 9.93 29.32 -23.26
C THR A 72 9.51 29.69 -24.70
N ASP A 73 9.18 30.96 -24.94
CA ASP A 73 8.90 31.46 -26.30
C ASP A 73 10.07 31.17 -27.25
N LYS A 74 11.32 31.34 -26.78
CA LYS A 74 12.54 31.01 -27.54
C LYS A 74 12.61 29.52 -27.91
N GLY A 75 12.16 28.64 -27.03
CA GLY A 75 12.10 27.20 -27.27
C GLY A 75 11.05 26.81 -28.30
N LEU A 76 9.87 27.44 -28.24
CA LEU A 76 8.85 27.27 -29.26
C LEU A 76 9.34 27.79 -30.62
N GLU A 77 9.98 28.95 -30.65
CA GLU A 77 10.56 29.56 -31.85
C GLU A 77 11.80 28.81 -32.40
N SER A 78 12.45 27.92 -31.62
CA SER A 78 13.54 27.06 -32.12
C SER A 78 13.04 25.87 -32.95
N LYS A 79 11.79 25.43 -32.74
CA LYS A 79 11.18 24.29 -33.45
C LYS A 79 10.09 24.69 -34.44
N PHE A 80 9.42 25.82 -34.21
CA PHE A 80 8.26 26.26 -34.98
C PHE A 80 8.46 27.67 -35.53
N ASN A 81 8.34 27.82 -36.84
CA ASN A 81 8.30 29.13 -37.47
C ASN A 81 6.97 29.85 -37.17
N LYS A 82 6.87 31.14 -37.56
CA LYS A 82 5.71 31.98 -37.25
C LYS A 82 4.38 31.46 -37.84
N SER A 83 4.37 30.80 -39.00
CA SER A 83 3.14 30.23 -39.57
C SER A 83 2.75 28.92 -38.90
N GLN A 84 3.72 28.07 -38.52
CA GLN A 84 3.47 26.88 -37.70
C GLN A 84 2.91 27.24 -36.33
N LEU A 85 3.49 28.22 -35.64
CA LEU A 85 2.96 28.71 -34.35
C LEU A 85 1.54 29.29 -34.53
N SER A 86 1.32 30.13 -35.54
CA SER A 86 -0.01 30.70 -35.82
C SER A 86 -1.06 29.62 -36.09
N TYR A 87 -0.68 28.53 -36.80
CA TYR A 87 -1.56 27.39 -37.06
C TYR A 87 -1.82 26.53 -35.81
N ILE A 88 -0.79 26.19 -35.03
CA ILE A 88 -0.96 25.51 -33.72
C ILE A 88 -1.90 26.34 -32.81
N ILE A 89 -1.79 27.67 -32.84
CA ILE A 89 -2.59 28.62 -32.04
C ILE A 89 -4.04 28.79 -32.56
N SER A 90 -4.36 28.35 -33.77
CA SER A 90 -5.71 28.41 -34.34
C SER A 90 -6.42 27.05 -34.37
N ASP A 91 -5.68 25.93 -34.41
CA ASP A 91 -6.24 24.59 -34.36
C ASP A 91 -6.52 24.12 -32.92
N LYS A 92 -7.80 23.98 -32.58
CA LYS A 92 -8.25 23.60 -31.23
C LYS A 92 -7.80 22.21 -30.80
N GLN A 93 -7.54 21.29 -31.74
CA GLN A 93 -7.01 19.97 -31.39
C GLN A 93 -5.49 20.05 -31.15
N MET A 94 -4.74 20.78 -31.99
CA MET A 94 -3.29 20.94 -31.77
C MET A 94 -2.96 21.67 -30.46
N VAL A 95 -3.72 22.71 -30.07
CA VAL A 95 -3.57 23.31 -28.73
C VAL A 95 -3.79 22.29 -27.62
N ARG A 96 -4.83 21.46 -27.72
CA ARG A 96 -5.15 20.45 -26.71
C ARG A 96 -4.06 19.40 -26.61
N ASP A 97 -3.66 18.79 -27.72
CA ASP A 97 -2.61 17.77 -27.71
C ASP A 97 -1.27 18.34 -27.23
N LEU A 98 -0.90 19.57 -27.64
CA LEU A 98 0.27 20.27 -27.11
C LEU A 98 0.21 20.39 -25.58
N ILE A 99 -0.90 20.89 -25.04
CA ILE A 99 -1.08 21.06 -23.58
C ILE A 99 -1.07 19.72 -22.84
N LEU A 100 -1.76 18.69 -23.36
CA LEU A 100 -1.86 17.38 -22.72
C LEU A 100 -0.53 16.64 -22.67
N VAL A 101 0.35 16.87 -23.65
CA VAL A 101 1.71 16.30 -23.68
C VAL A 101 2.68 17.09 -22.78
N HIS A 102 2.47 18.41 -22.63
CA HIS A 102 3.25 19.27 -21.72
C HIS A 102 2.71 19.28 -20.27
N SER A 103 1.79 18.39 -19.90
CA SER A 103 1.22 18.34 -18.55
C SER A 103 1.02 16.92 -18.03
N ALA A 104 0.93 16.76 -16.71
CA ALA A 104 0.63 15.50 -16.03
C ALA A 104 -0.32 15.73 -14.84
N SER A 105 -1.18 14.75 -14.54
CA SER A 105 -2.23 14.86 -13.51
C SER A 105 -1.75 14.56 -12.08
N ALA A 106 -0.49 14.91 -11.76
CA ALA A 106 0.13 14.65 -10.46
C ALA A 106 1.04 15.81 -10.04
N PHE A 107 1.44 15.84 -8.77
CA PHE A 107 2.42 16.78 -8.23
C PHE A 107 3.83 16.15 -8.28
N LEU A 108 4.64 16.55 -9.26
CA LEU A 108 5.95 15.93 -9.56
C LEU A 108 7.10 16.92 -9.36
N PRO A 109 7.55 17.18 -8.11
CA PRO A 109 8.77 17.94 -7.85
C PRO A 109 10.01 17.14 -8.27
N THR A 110 11.17 17.81 -8.39
CA THR A 110 12.42 17.19 -8.83
C THR A 110 12.86 16.03 -7.97
N SER A 111 12.54 16.00 -6.67
CA SER A 111 12.77 14.81 -5.83
C SER A 111 12.06 13.57 -6.36
N VAL A 112 10.77 13.69 -6.70
CA VAL A 112 9.95 12.59 -7.26
C VAL A 112 10.34 12.23 -8.70
N LEU A 113 10.94 13.18 -9.44
CA LEU A 113 11.50 12.94 -10.77
C LEU A 113 12.87 12.24 -10.66
N ASN A 114 13.73 12.61 -9.72
CA ASN A 114 15.09 12.06 -9.59
C ASN A 114 15.15 10.61 -9.09
N ASP A 115 14.12 10.13 -8.37
CA ASP A 115 14.08 8.76 -7.81
C ASP A 115 13.98 7.64 -8.87
N ASP A 116 13.33 7.89 -10.01
CA ASP A 116 13.02 6.88 -11.05
C ASP A 116 12.93 7.47 -12.47
N GLY A 117 12.97 8.81 -12.61
CA GLY A 117 12.77 9.53 -13.87
C GLY A 117 11.32 9.54 -14.38
N ARG A 118 10.59 8.44 -14.19
CA ARG A 118 9.35 8.13 -14.92
C ARG A 118 8.14 8.94 -14.47
N LEU A 119 7.34 9.35 -15.46
CA LEU A 119 6.02 9.95 -15.34
C LEU A 119 5.14 9.58 -16.55
N THR A 120 3.82 9.72 -16.42
CA THR A 120 2.88 9.66 -17.54
C THR A 120 2.19 11.01 -17.72
N THR A 121 2.13 11.51 -18.95
CA THR A 121 1.46 12.77 -19.28
C THR A 121 -0.05 12.66 -19.29
N LEU A 122 -0.74 13.79 -19.31
CA LEU A 122 -2.19 13.86 -19.51
C LEU A 122 -2.61 13.37 -20.91
N LYS A 123 -1.69 13.25 -21.88
CA LYS A 123 -1.93 12.55 -23.16
C LYS A 123 -1.89 11.01 -23.04
N GLY A 124 -1.40 10.47 -21.92
CA GLY A 124 -1.20 9.03 -21.69
C GLY A 124 0.20 8.53 -22.06
N TRP A 125 1.06 9.40 -22.59
CA TRP A 125 2.40 9.05 -23.02
C TRP A 125 3.38 8.98 -21.84
N ASP A 126 4.20 7.94 -21.80
CA ASP A 126 5.26 7.77 -20.81
C ASP A 126 6.52 8.58 -21.17
N ALA A 127 7.08 9.22 -20.15
CA ALA A 127 8.31 9.98 -20.22
C ALA A 127 9.22 9.65 -19.03
N ALA A 128 10.51 9.93 -19.18
CA ALA A 128 11.52 9.80 -18.16
C ALA A 128 12.43 11.04 -18.13
N VAL A 129 12.69 11.54 -16.92
CA VAL A 129 13.65 12.63 -16.66
C VAL A 129 14.98 12.02 -16.20
N THR A 130 16.09 12.45 -16.78
CA THR A 130 17.44 12.04 -16.37
C THR A 130 17.99 12.95 -15.28
N SER A 131 19.03 12.49 -14.57
CA SER A 131 19.65 13.20 -13.44
C SER A 131 20.29 14.56 -13.77
N ASN A 132 20.43 14.89 -15.06
CA ASN A 132 20.84 16.21 -15.56
C ASN A 132 19.66 17.07 -16.07
N GLY A 133 18.42 16.72 -15.73
CA GLY A 133 17.21 17.48 -16.07
C GLY A 133 16.69 17.29 -17.51
N GLY A 134 17.32 16.43 -18.32
CA GLY A 134 16.85 16.11 -19.68
C GLY A 134 15.60 15.22 -19.66
N MET A 135 14.61 15.52 -20.49
CA MET A 135 13.39 14.71 -20.62
C MET A 135 13.39 13.89 -21.90
N PHE A 136 12.94 12.64 -21.78
CA PHE A 136 12.90 11.64 -22.85
C PHE A 136 11.52 10.99 -22.89
N TYR A 137 10.93 10.88 -24.07
CA TYR A 137 9.59 10.32 -24.25
C TYR A 137 9.69 8.94 -24.91
N GLN A 138 8.90 7.97 -24.44
CA GLN A 138 8.89 6.62 -25.00
C GLN A 138 8.02 6.58 -26.28
N LEU A 139 8.44 7.35 -27.28
CA LEU A 139 7.79 7.53 -28.57
C LEU A 139 8.75 7.16 -29.70
N SER A 140 8.21 6.63 -30.79
CA SER A 140 8.98 6.03 -31.88
C SER A 140 9.80 7.06 -32.68
N GLY A 141 11.12 7.04 -32.50
CA GLY A 141 12.10 7.53 -33.47
C GLY A 141 12.57 8.99 -33.31
N HIS A 142 11.66 9.97 -33.27
CA HIS A 142 12.02 11.38 -33.54
C HIS A 142 11.47 12.40 -32.52
N ALA A 143 11.55 12.10 -31.21
CA ALA A 143 11.21 13.07 -30.17
C ALA A 143 12.37 14.07 -29.89
N PRO A 144 12.09 15.37 -29.67
CA PRO A 144 13.07 16.29 -29.10
C PRO A 144 13.42 15.89 -27.65
N LYS A 145 14.54 16.39 -27.14
CA LYS A 145 15.07 16.07 -25.80
C LYS A 145 15.18 17.34 -24.94
N PRO A 146 14.06 17.96 -24.55
CA PRO A 146 14.09 19.22 -23.82
C PRO A 146 14.68 19.04 -22.42
N SER A 147 15.42 20.03 -21.94
CA SER A 147 15.99 20.09 -20.59
C SER A 147 15.21 21.04 -19.69
N ILE A 148 15.05 20.66 -18.42
CA ILE A 148 14.45 21.51 -17.38
C ILE A 148 15.48 22.57 -16.97
N THR A 149 15.22 23.82 -17.37
CA THR A 149 16.11 24.97 -17.10
C THR A 149 15.81 25.65 -15.76
N ARG A 150 14.55 25.56 -15.28
CA ARG A 150 14.12 26.06 -13.96
C ARG A 150 13.08 25.09 -13.39
N SER A 151 13.30 24.51 -12.22
CA SER A 151 12.40 23.52 -11.63
C SER A 151 11.58 24.04 -10.44
N ASP A 152 10.63 23.22 -10.01
CA ASP A 152 9.96 23.28 -8.71
C ASP A 152 9.18 24.58 -8.43
N ILE A 153 8.72 25.24 -9.49
CA ILE A 153 7.99 26.51 -9.39
C ILE A 153 6.56 26.21 -8.92
N MET A 154 6.34 26.32 -7.61
CA MET A 154 5.03 26.07 -7.01
C MET A 154 3.93 27.03 -7.51
N ALA A 155 2.73 26.48 -7.65
CA ALA A 155 1.45 27.15 -7.83
C ALA A 155 0.41 26.49 -6.89
N TRP A 156 -0.68 27.18 -6.56
CA TRP A 156 -1.70 26.69 -5.61
C TRP A 156 -2.26 25.30 -5.97
N ASN A 157 -2.47 25.06 -7.26
CA ASN A 157 -3.02 23.82 -7.81
C ASN A 157 -1.98 22.98 -8.58
N GLY A 158 -0.68 23.15 -8.33
CA GLY A 158 0.34 22.34 -9.00
C GLY A 158 1.77 22.84 -8.91
N ILE A 159 2.59 22.40 -9.87
CA ILE A 159 4.00 22.76 -9.98
C ILE A 159 4.39 22.94 -11.45
N LEU A 160 5.32 23.86 -11.73
CA LEU A 160 5.80 24.13 -13.07
C LEU A 160 7.32 23.92 -13.15
N HIS A 161 7.76 23.37 -14.28
CA HIS A 161 9.15 23.21 -14.66
C HIS A 161 9.34 23.89 -16.03
N VAL A 162 10.20 24.90 -16.12
CA VAL A 162 10.49 25.58 -17.39
C VAL A 162 11.43 24.73 -18.23
N ILE A 163 11.11 24.55 -19.51
CA ILE A 163 11.92 23.77 -20.45
C ILE A 163 12.45 24.64 -21.60
N ASP A 164 13.62 24.26 -22.11
CA ASP A 164 14.33 24.97 -23.18
C ASP A 164 13.68 24.82 -24.57
N GLU A 165 13.04 23.70 -24.87
CA GLU A 165 12.39 23.35 -26.13
C GLU A 165 11.03 22.65 -25.88
N PRO A 166 10.08 22.61 -26.83
CA PRO A 166 8.85 21.84 -26.69
C PRO A 166 9.13 20.33 -26.70
N VAL A 167 8.33 19.58 -25.93
CA VAL A 167 8.31 18.12 -25.85
C VAL A 167 7.86 17.44 -27.16
N TRP A 168 6.96 18.10 -27.90
CA TRP A 168 6.24 17.51 -29.02
C TRP A 168 6.38 18.38 -30.26
N ILE A 169 6.53 17.73 -31.41
CA ILE A 169 6.52 18.34 -32.74
C ILE A 169 5.36 17.68 -33.51
N PRO A 170 4.32 18.43 -33.93
CA PRO A 170 3.24 17.90 -34.74
C PRO A 170 3.75 17.44 -36.12
N ASP A 171 3.13 16.39 -36.67
CA ASP A 171 3.23 16.11 -38.10
C ASP A 171 2.32 17.08 -38.87
N PHE A 172 2.93 18.07 -39.53
CA PHE A 172 2.22 19.05 -40.36
C PHE A 172 1.86 18.52 -41.75
N THR A 173 2.27 17.30 -42.13
CA THR A 173 1.97 16.73 -43.46
C THR A 173 0.55 16.16 -43.56
N ASN A 174 0.01 15.66 -42.43
CA ASN A 174 -1.31 15.01 -42.37
C ASN A 174 -2.42 15.89 -41.79
N ILE A 175 -2.41 17.20 -42.07
CA ILE A 175 -3.46 18.15 -41.62
C ILE A 175 -4.77 17.92 -42.40
N THR A 176 -5.54 16.89 -42.03
CA THR A 176 -6.83 16.58 -42.66
C THR A 176 -7.93 16.15 -41.66
N LYS A 177 -8.91 17.05 -41.47
CA LYS A 177 -10.33 16.78 -41.17
C LYS A 177 -10.66 15.54 -40.30
N THR A 178 -10.14 15.45 -39.08
CA THR A 178 -10.67 14.51 -38.06
C THR A 178 -12.05 14.93 -37.56
N SER A 179 -12.40 16.22 -37.65
CA SER A 179 -13.64 16.83 -37.17
C SER A 179 -14.93 16.35 -37.83
N SER A 180 -14.88 15.53 -38.89
CA SER A 180 -16.06 14.99 -39.60
C SER A 180 -16.20 13.47 -39.54
N LYS A 181 -15.36 12.76 -38.76
CA LYS A 181 -15.41 11.29 -38.67
C LYS A 181 -16.17 10.81 -37.41
N THR A 182 -16.93 9.73 -37.55
CA THR A 182 -17.57 9.00 -36.43
C THR A 182 -16.55 8.14 -35.67
N LEU A 183 -16.86 7.79 -34.42
CA LEU A 183 -16.05 6.86 -33.62
C LEU A 183 -15.76 5.56 -34.38
N TRP A 184 -16.74 5.00 -35.10
CA TRP A 184 -16.50 3.83 -35.96
C TRP A 184 -15.40 4.05 -37.01
N GLN A 185 -15.46 5.16 -37.77
CA GLN A 185 -14.48 5.46 -38.81
C GLN A 185 -13.08 5.68 -38.23
N VAL A 186 -12.98 6.32 -37.07
CA VAL A 186 -11.70 6.52 -36.36
C VAL A 186 -11.10 5.20 -35.85
N ILE A 187 -11.91 4.17 -35.57
CA ILE A 187 -11.44 2.82 -35.22
C ILE A 187 -10.96 2.04 -36.45
N ASP A 188 -11.73 2.08 -37.54
CA ASP A 188 -11.46 1.25 -38.72
C ASP A 188 -10.17 1.65 -39.46
N GLU A 189 -9.85 2.95 -39.44
CA GLU A 189 -8.58 3.49 -39.95
C GLU A 189 -7.36 3.17 -39.06
N ARG A 190 -7.57 2.75 -37.79
CA ARG A 190 -6.50 2.57 -36.80
C ARG A 190 -6.02 1.12 -36.73
N SER A 191 -4.82 0.91 -37.27
CA SER A 191 -4.19 -0.41 -37.40
C SER A 191 -3.88 -1.09 -36.04
N GLU A 192 -3.75 -0.30 -34.98
CA GLU A 192 -3.58 -0.71 -33.58
C GLU A 192 -4.88 -1.18 -32.90
N LEU A 193 -6.05 -0.96 -33.53
CA LEU A 193 -7.38 -1.32 -32.99
C LEU A 193 -8.06 -2.49 -33.74
N ARG A 194 -7.39 -3.11 -34.73
CA ARG A 194 -7.93 -4.23 -35.55
C ARG A 194 -8.67 -5.28 -34.72
N THR A 195 -8.06 -5.77 -33.63
CA THR A 195 -8.66 -6.83 -32.81
C THR A 195 -9.96 -6.37 -32.13
N PHE A 196 -10.05 -5.12 -31.68
CA PHE A 196 -11.24 -4.55 -31.07
C PHE A 196 -12.35 -4.30 -32.10
N ARG A 197 -11.99 -3.80 -33.29
CA ARG A 197 -12.90 -3.64 -34.43
C ARG A 197 -13.55 -4.98 -34.84
N ASP A 198 -12.74 -6.02 -35.03
CA ASP A 198 -13.22 -7.34 -35.41
C ASP A 198 -14.20 -7.91 -34.36
N PHE A 199 -13.96 -7.63 -33.07
CA PHE A 199 -14.88 -7.97 -31.98
C PHE A 199 -16.19 -7.16 -32.01
N ILE A 200 -16.16 -5.86 -32.33
CA ILE A 200 -17.36 -5.04 -32.51
C ILE A 200 -18.24 -5.59 -33.65
N GLN A 201 -17.62 -6.06 -34.74
CA GLN A 201 -18.32 -6.71 -35.85
C GLN A 201 -18.93 -8.06 -35.46
N LEU A 202 -18.18 -8.94 -34.80
CA LEU A 202 -18.69 -10.23 -34.29
C LEU A 202 -19.87 -10.09 -33.30
N ALA A 203 -19.94 -8.94 -32.60
CA ALA A 203 -21.00 -8.60 -31.65
C ALA A 203 -22.22 -7.90 -32.26
N ASP A 204 -22.23 -7.60 -33.56
CA ASP A 204 -23.20 -6.75 -34.27
C ASP A 204 -23.34 -5.32 -33.70
N MET A 205 -22.28 -4.79 -33.07
CA MET A 205 -22.32 -3.51 -32.34
C MET A 205 -21.86 -2.29 -33.14
N GLN A 206 -21.47 -2.46 -34.40
CA GLN A 206 -20.96 -1.40 -35.28
C GLN A 206 -21.88 -0.16 -35.37
N SER A 207 -23.19 -0.38 -35.50
CA SER A 207 -24.18 0.71 -35.61
C SER A 207 -24.21 1.63 -34.39
N GLN A 208 -23.94 1.10 -33.19
CA GLN A 208 -23.90 1.88 -31.95
C GLN A 208 -22.74 2.90 -31.88
N LEU A 209 -21.77 2.83 -32.81
CA LEU A 209 -20.63 3.75 -32.91
C LEU A 209 -20.68 4.64 -34.16
N GLN A 210 -21.70 4.46 -35.01
CA GLN A 210 -21.96 5.25 -36.21
C GLN A 210 -23.04 6.34 -35.99
N THR A 211 -23.85 6.26 -34.93
CA THR A 211 -24.87 7.24 -34.59
C THR A 211 -24.27 8.62 -34.28
N THR A 212 -24.71 9.66 -34.97
CA THR A 212 -24.28 11.06 -34.78
C THR A 212 -25.05 11.81 -33.69
N THR A 213 -26.10 11.21 -33.13
CA THR A 213 -27.00 11.78 -32.12
C THR A 213 -26.50 11.67 -30.68
N ASP A 214 -25.71 10.63 -30.38
CA ASP A 214 -25.31 10.27 -29.04
C ASP A 214 -23.92 10.87 -28.76
N ASP A 215 -23.80 11.67 -27.69
CA ASP A 215 -22.53 12.21 -27.22
C ASP A 215 -21.81 11.15 -26.37
N LEU A 216 -20.96 10.35 -27.01
CA LEU A 216 -20.30 9.19 -26.43
C LEU A 216 -18.87 9.47 -25.93
N THR A 217 -18.37 8.57 -25.08
CA THR A 217 -16.93 8.34 -24.93
C THR A 217 -16.68 6.84 -25.09
N LEU A 218 -15.66 6.51 -25.86
CA LEU A 218 -15.24 5.13 -26.14
C LEU A 218 -13.83 4.91 -25.62
N VAL A 219 -13.66 3.88 -24.80
CA VAL A 219 -12.36 3.42 -24.30
C VAL A 219 -11.97 2.17 -25.09
N ALA A 220 -11.04 2.25 -26.03
CA ALA A 220 -10.67 1.16 -26.92
C ALA A 220 -9.35 0.48 -26.51
N PRO A 221 -9.36 -0.83 -26.18
CA PRO A 221 -8.13 -1.59 -25.97
C PRO A 221 -7.38 -1.81 -27.28
N VAL A 222 -6.06 -1.58 -27.29
CA VAL A 222 -5.19 -1.88 -28.44
C VAL A 222 -4.98 -3.39 -28.63
N ASN A 223 -4.47 -3.82 -29.79
CA ASN A 223 -4.21 -5.23 -30.10
C ASN A 223 -3.45 -5.98 -28.98
N GLU A 224 -2.45 -5.33 -28.39
CA GLU A 224 -1.56 -5.88 -27.35
C GLU A 224 -2.33 -6.19 -26.05
N ALA A 225 -3.41 -5.46 -25.76
CA ALA A 225 -4.28 -5.69 -24.62
C ALA A 225 -4.97 -7.07 -24.67
N PHE A 226 -5.20 -7.61 -25.87
CA PHE A 226 -5.78 -8.94 -26.07
C PHE A 226 -4.74 -10.06 -25.95
N VAL A 227 -3.44 -9.76 -26.09
CA VAL A 227 -2.34 -10.72 -25.85
C VAL A 227 -2.19 -11.01 -24.36
N ASN A 228 -2.47 -10.00 -23.51
CA ASN A 228 -2.50 -10.13 -22.05
C ASN A 228 -3.76 -10.85 -21.51
N PHE A 229 -4.66 -11.31 -22.39
CA PHE A 229 -5.92 -11.96 -22.03
C PHE A 229 -5.84 -13.49 -22.11
N ASP A 230 -6.63 -14.21 -21.31
CA ASP A 230 -6.66 -15.68 -21.35
C ASP A 230 -7.17 -16.15 -22.74
N LYS A 231 -6.34 -16.91 -23.46
CA LYS A 231 -6.61 -17.36 -24.82
C LYS A 231 -7.95 -18.11 -24.94
N ASN A 232 -8.32 -18.92 -23.94
CA ASN A 232 -9.57 -19.69 -23.97
C ASN A 232 -10.78 -18.76 -23.79
N ASP A 233 -10.64 -17.70 -22.98
CA ASP A 233 -11.66 -16.66 -22.85
C ASP A 233 -11.78 -15.85 -24.16
N THR A 234 -10.66 -15.46 -24.79
CA THR A 234 -10.63 -14.79 -26.12
C THR A 234 -11.27 -15.65 -27.21
N GLU A 235 -10.97 -16.96 -27.25
CA GLU A 235 -11.51 -17.90 -28.24
C GLU A 235 -13.01 -18.15 -28.01
N PHE A 236 -13.42 -18.33 -26.74
CA PHE A 236 -14.84 -18.48 -26.37
C PHE A 236 -15.68 -17.26 -26.78
N LEU A 237 -15.17 -16.04 -26.61
CA LEU A 237 -15.86 -14.80 -27.00
C LEU A 237 -16.11 -14.70 -28.52
N ARG A 238 -15.33 -15.40 -29.36
CA ARG A 238 -15.56 -15.50 -30.82
C ARG A 238 -16.62 -16.56 -31.19
N THR A 239 -17.11 -17.35 -30.25
CA THR A 239 -18.18 -18.35 -30.50
C THR A 239 -19.58 -17.74 -30.36
N PRO A 240 -20.62 -18.33 -31.00
CA PRO A 240 -22.01 -17.94 -30.78
C PRO A 240 -22.44 -17.99 -29.30
N LYS A 241 -21.87 -18.92 -28.50
CA LYS A 241 -22.11 -19.02 -27.05
C LYS A 241 -21.47 -17.88 -26.25
N GLY A 242 -20.40 -17.26 -26.77
CA GLY A 242 -19.71 -16.14 -26.15
C GLY A 242 -20.28 -14.77 -26.49
N LYS A 243 -21.04 -14.63 -27.59
CA LYS A 243 -21.52 -13.35 -28.14
C LYS A 243 -22.23 -12.45 -27.11
N ALA A 244 -23.06 -13.00 -26.22
CA ALA A 244 -23.73 -12.23 -25.17
C ALA A 244 -22.74 -11.64 -24.12
N LYS A 245 -21.68 -12.38 -23.76
CA LYS A 245 -20.62 -11.87 -22.88
C LYS A 245 -19.73 -10.86 -23.62
N LEU A 246 -19.48 -11.06 -24.91
CA LEU A 246 -18.76 -10.11 -25.75
C LEU A 246 -19.49 -8.77 -25.83
N GLN A 247 -20.80 -8.78 -26.10
CA GLN A 247 -21.63 -7.58 -26.10
C GLN A 247 -21.60 -6.85 -24.75
N ALA A 248 -21.65 -7.57 -23.63
CA ALA A 248 -21.53 -6.98 -22.29
C ALA A 248 -20.13 -6.37 -22.03
N ILE A 249 -19.05 -7.01 -22.49
CA ILE A 249 -17.69 -6.46 -22.40
C ILE A 249 -17.56 -5.20 -23.27
N LEU A 250 -18.00 -5.22 -24.52
CA LEU A 250 -17.95 -4.05 -25.41
C LEU A 250 -18.79 -2.89 -24.87
N ARG A 251 -19.97 -3.16 -24.30
CA ARG A 251 -20.78 -2.14 -23.60
C ARG A 251 -20.09 -1.58 -22.35
N HIS A 252 -19.14 -2.29 -21.74
CA HIS A 252 -18.36 -1.77 -20.61
C HIS A 252 -17.31 -0.72 -21.03
N HIS A 253 -16.96 -0.70 -22.32
CA HIS A 253 -16.02 0.23 -22.93
C HIS A 253 -16.71 1.50 -23.50
N ILE A 254 -18.05 1.55 -23.53
CA ILE A 254 -18.84 2.65 -24.09
C ILE A 254 -19.58 3.40 -22.97
N PHE A 255 -19.53 4.73 -23.01
CA PHE A 255 -20.13 5.61 -22.00
C PHE A 255 -21.01 6.67 -22.69
N ARG A 256 -22.22 6.89 -22.15
CA ARG A 256 -23.16 7.93 -22.64
C ARG A 256 -22.89 9.29 -22.01
N ILE A 257 -21.68 9.78 -22.24
CA ILE A 257 -21.23 11.13 -21.92
C ILE A 257 -20.00 11.43 -22.77
N LYS A 258 -19.87 12.66 -23.30
CA LYS A 258 -18.67 13.15 -23.97
C LYS A 258 -17.75 13.80 -22.93
N ILE A 259 -16.78 13.03 -22.44
CA ILE A 259 -15.88 13.46 -21.36
C ILE A 259 -14.44 13.49 -21.89
N GLY A 260 -13.73 14.60 -21.66
CA GLY A 260 -12.30 14.70 -21.96
C GLY A 260 -11.45 14.23 -20.79
N ILE A 261 -10.18 13.89 -21.03
CA ILE A 261 -9.26 13.35 -20.02
C ILE A 261 -9.15 14.21 -18.74
N ILE A 262 -9.19 15.54 -18.89
CA ILE A 262 -9.09 16.53 -17.80
C ILE A 262 -10.37 16.58 -16.95
N ASP A 263 -11.53 16.16 -17.48
CA ASP A 263 -12.76 15.95 -16.71
C ASP A 263 -12.82 14.54 -16.12
N LEU A 264 -12.28 13.56 -16.86
CA LEU A 264 -12.25 12.16 -16.47
C LEU A 264 -11.36 11.93 -15.25
N SER A 265 -10.18 12.57 -15.16
CA SER A 265 -9.26 12.40 -14.04
C SER A 265 -9.77 12.90 -12.68
N TYR A 266 -10.86 13.66 -12.66
CA TYR A 266 -11.55 14.13 -11.45
C TYR A 266 -12.87 13.38 -11.17
N LYS A 267 -13.22 12.37 -11.98
CA LYS A 267 -14.27 11.40 -11.62
C LYS A 267 -13.67 10.33 -10.70
N SER A 268 -14.46 9.86 -9.73
CA SER A 268 -14.16 8.63 -8.99
C SER A 268 -14.58 7.37 -9.78
N SER A 269 -15.64 7.49 -10.59
CA SER A 269 -16.14 6.45 -11.48
C SER A 269 -17.01 7.03 -12.60
N ILE A 270 -17.22 6.27 -13.66
CA ILE A 270 -18.13 6.57 -14.78
C ILE A 270 -19.03 5.35 -15.09
N MET A 271 -20.30 5.58 -15.42
CA MET A 271 -21.27 4.52 -15.70
C MET A 271 -21.22 4.08 -17.16
N SER A 272 -20.90 2.80 -17.40
CA SER A 272 -20.83 2.22 -18.74
C SER A 272 -22.20 1.76 -19.27
N LEU A 273 -22.31 1.52 -20.58
CA LEU A 273 -23.49 0.87 -21.18
C LEU A 273 -23.72 -0.58 -20.71
N ALA A 274 -22.78 -1.17 -19.97
CA ALA A 274 -22.97 -2.46 -19.29
C ALA A 274 -23.73 -2.32 -17.95
N ALA A 275 -24.16 -1.12 -17.58
CA ALA A 275 -24.78 -0.78 -16.28
C ALA A 275 -23.88 -1.08 -15.06
N GLU A 276 -22.56 -1.11 -15.27
CA GLU A 276 -21.55 -1.23 -14.22
C GLU A 276 -20.64 0.01 -14.20
N LEU A 277 -20.30 0.46 -12.99
CA LEU A 277 -19.39 1.59 -12.75
C LEU A 277 -17.94 1.19 -13.03
N VAL A 278 -17.29 1.91 -13.91
CA VAL A 278 -15.84 1.84 -14.14
C VAL A 278 -15.18 2.87 -13.23
N ASN A 279 -14.45 2.41 -12.21
CA ASN A 279 -13.65 3.27 -11.36
C ASN A 279 -12.57 4.01 -12.17
N VAL A 280 -12.23 5.21 -11.75
CA VAL A 280 -11.14 6.02 -12.31
C VAL A 280 -10.16 6.36 -11.19
N ASN A 281 -8.87 6.21 -11.46
CA ASN A 281 -7.82 6.48 -10.46
C ASN A 281 -6.57 7.06 -11.13
N VAL A 282 -5.99 8.11 -10.54
CA VAL A 282 -4.70 8.68 -10.97
C VAL A 282 -3.57 8.10 -10.12
N THR A 283 -2.43 7.77 -10.72
CA THR A 283 -1.22 7.40 -9.96
C THR A 283 -0.47 8.65 -9.47
N ASP A 284 0.38 8.46 -8.46
CA ASP A 284 1.40 9.42 -8.02
C ASP A 284 2.35 9.87 -9.14
N LYS A 285 2.52 9.04 -10.18
CA LYS A 285 3.28 9.35 -11.41
C LYS A 285 2.42 9.91 -12.56
N GLY A 286 1.15 10.24 -12.33
CA GLY A 286 0.27 10.93 -13.30
C GLY A 286 -0.51 10.03 -14.26
N ALA A 287 -0.31 8.71 -14.24
CA ALA A 287 -1.00 7.77 -15.13
C ALA A 287 -2.47 7.61 -14.73
N LEU A 288 -3.39 7.69 -15.70
CA LEU A 288 -4.81 7.42 -15.46
C LEU A 288 -5.14 5.94 -15.67
N LEU A 289 -5.73 5.32 -14.66
CA LEU A 289 -6.15 3.93 -14.62
C LEU A 289 -7.68 3.83 -14.57
N LEU A 290 -8.24 2.95 -15.39
CA LEU A 290 -9.67 2.64 -15.49
C LEU A 290 -9.96 1.21 -15.01
N GLY A 291 -11.09 1.06 -14.32
CA GLY A 291 -11.59 -0.22 -13.81
C GLY A 291 -10.68 -0.79 -12.73
N LYS A 292 -9.97 -1.89 -13.05
CA LYS A 292 -9.04 -2.56 -12.12
C LYS A 292 -7.62 -1.98 -12.20
N LYS A 293 -7.06 -1.89 -13.41
CA LYS A 293 -5.68 -1.43 -13.70
C LYS A 293 -5.48 -0.97 -15.16
N SER A 294 -6.54 -0.74 -15.94
CA SER A 294 -6.39 -0.47 -17.38
C SER A 294 -5.86 0.94 -17.62
N LYS A 295 -4.63 1.09 -18.08
CA LYS A 295 -3.96 2.38 -18.25
C LYS A 295 -4.36 3.01 -19.58
N LEU A 296 -4.63 4.32 -19.56
CA LEU A 296 -4.74 5.12 -20.78
C LEU A 296 -3.37 5.44 -21.37
N ILE A 297 -3.21 5.14 -22.66
CA ILE A 297 -1.95 5.24 -23.42
C ILE A 297 -2.00 6.28 -24.57
N ASP A 298 -3.19 6.59 -25.05
CA ASP A 298 -3.52 7.77 -25.87
C ASP A 298 -4.94 8.22 -25.51
N ASN A 299 -5.30 9.49 -25.65
CA ASN A 299 -6.64 9.99 -25.33
C ASN A 299 -7.00 11.29 -26.07
N ASN A 300 -8.23 11.78 -25.80
CA ASN A 300 -8.81 12.98 -26.41
C ASN A 300 -8.81 12.99 -27.95
N ILE A 301 -8.82 11.82 -28.58
CA ILE A 301 -8.97 11.68 -30.03
C ILE A 301 -10.42 12.07 -30.38
N PRO A 302 -10.66 13.12 -31.19
CA PRO A 302 -12.00 13.63 -31.43
C PRO A 302 -12.77 12.82 -32.49
N ALA A 303 -14.07 12.72 -32.31
CA ALA A 303 -15.04 12.25 -33.30
C ALA A 303 -16.31 13.13 -33.24
N VAL A 304 -17.12 13.15 -34.30
CA VAL A 304 -18.38 13.93 -34.30
C VAL A 304 -19.28 13.55 -33.12
N ASN A 305 -19.38 12.24 -32.85
CA ASN A 305 -20.20 11.62 -31.82
C ASN A 305 -19.44 11.29 -30.53
N GLY A 306 -18.27 11.88 -30.27
CA GLY A 306 -17.61 11.65 -28.96
C GLY A 306 -16.12 11.91 -28.87
N TYR A 307 -15.50 11.28 -27.87
CA TYR A 307 -14.05 11.08 -27.78
C TYR A 307 -13.70 9.60 -27.77
N LEU A 308 -12.55 9.30 -28.38
CA LEU A 308 -11.87 8.00 -28.27
C LEU A 308 -10.67 8.13 -27.32
N HIS A 309 -10.50 7.13 -26.46
CA HIS A 309 -9.40 6.98 -25.52
C HIS A 309 -8.85 5.55 -25.65
N LEU A 310 -7.52 5.35 -25.68
CA LEU A 310 -6.90 4.04 -25.92
C LEU A 310 -6.34 3.44 -24.63
N THR A 311 -6.52 2.13 -24.43
CA THR A 311 -6.05 1.40 -23.24
C THR A 311 -5.12 0.22 -23.52
N ASP A 312 -4.27 -0.09 -22.53
CA ASP A 312 -3.38 -1.26 -22.52
C ASP A 312 -4.05 -2.58 -22.06
N ASN A 313 -5.28 -2.52 -21.54
CA ASN A 313 -6.04 -3.66 -21.01
C ASN A 313 -7.55 -3.54 -21.31
N LEU A 314 -8.26 -4.67 -21.34
CA LEU A 314 -9.71 -4.73 -21.48
C LEU A 314 -10.43 -4.32 -20.16
N LEU A 315 -11.47 -3.52 -20.29
CA LEU A 315 -12.49 -3.32 -19.25
C LEU A 315 -13.47 -4.51 -19.27
N VAL A 316 -13.38 -5.39 -18.27
CA VAL A 316 -14.25 -6.57 -18.15
C VAL A 316 -15.20 -6.42 -16.95
N PRO A 317 -16.54 -6.40 -17.17
CA PRO A 317 -17.54 -6.33 -16.10
C PRO A 317 -17.33 -7.42 -15.05
N SER A 318 -17.65 -7.12 -13.79
CA SER A 318 -17.61 -8.13 -12.72
C SER A 318 -18.65 -9.23 -12.93
N PHE A 319 -19.79 -8.93 -13.55
CA PHE A 319 -20.89 -9.89 -13.75
C PHE A 319 -20.68 -10.87 -14.92
N VAL A 320 -19.77 -10.62 -15.87
CA VAL A 320 -19.48 -11.60 -16.94
C VAL A 320 -18.46 -12.67 -16.52
N LEU A 321 -17.79 -12.46 -15.38
CA LEU A 321 -16.74 -13.34 -14.86
C LEU A 321 -17.31 -14.56 -14.10
N PRO A 322 -16.74 -15.76 -14.28
CA PRO A 322 -15.69 -16.10 -15.24
C PRO A 322 -16.24 -16.15 -16.67
N ILE A 323 -15.48 -15.70 -17.68
CA ILE A 323 -15.95 -15.66 -19.07
C ILE A 323 -16.19 -17.08 -19.59
N VAL A 324 -15.18 -17.95 -19.51
CA VAL A 324 -15.37 -19.41 -19.58
C VAL A 324 -15.65 -19.96 -18.19
N GLN A 325 -16.83 -20.56 -17.99
CA GLN A 325 -17.17 -21.21 -16.73
C GLN A 325 -16.50 -22.59 -16.64
N ARG A 326 -15.36 -22.65 -15.94
CA ARG A 326 -14.54 -23.88 -15.77
C ARG A 326 -15.00 -24.78 -14.61
N HIS A 327 -15.84 -24.27 -13.70
CA HIS A 327 -16.37 -25.00 -12.55
C HIS A 327 -17.90 -24.92 -12.50
N CYS A 328 -18.54 -26.06 -12.24
CA CYS A 328 -19.99 -26.27 -12.22
C CYS A 328 -20.42 -26.76 -10.83
N ASP A 329 -20.08 -25.98 -9.82
CA ASP A 329 -20.39 -26.24 -8.42
C ASP A 329 -21.90 -26.09 -8.17
N ASN A 330 -22.61 -27.22 -8.25
CA ASN A 330 -24.06 -27.27 -8.08
C ASN A 330 -24.46 -26.68 -6.71
N ASN A 331 -25.39 -25.71 -6.71
CA ASN A 331 -25.64 -24.75 -5.62
C ASN A 331 -25.38 -25.30 -4.22
N THR A 332 -24.25 -24.90 -3.66
CA THR A 332 -23.71 -25.51 -2.44
C THR A 332 -24.49 -25.11 -1.19
N LYS A 333 -24.59 -26.03 -0.20
CA LYS A 333 -25.11 -25.71 1.14
C LYS A 333 -24.25 -24.62 1.77
N ILE A 334 -24.81 -23.42 1.84
CA ILE A 334 -24.19 -22.26 2.50
C ILE A 334 -24.10 -22.53 3.99
N VAL A 335 -22.89 -22.55 4.53
CA VAL A 335 -22.63 -22.67 5.98
C VAL A 335 -22.22 -21.30 6.52
N ASN A 336 -22.58 -20.98 7.77
CA ASN A 336 -22.16 -19.73 8.40
C ASN A 336 -20.90 -19.95 9.26
N SER A 337 -19.96 -19.00 9.24
CA SER A 337 -18.90 -18.96 10.26
C SER A 337 -19.49 -18.66 11.65
N PRO A 338 -18.75 -18.96 12.75
CA PRO A 338 -19.10 -18.44 14.07
C PRO A 338 -19.19 -16.90 14.06
N CYS A 339 -20.13 -16.35 14.84
CA CYS A 339 -20.32 -14.89 14.94
C CYS A 339 -19.20 -14.22 15.74
N ARG A 340 -18.59 -13.16 15.19
CA ARG A 340 -17.43 -12.44 15.77
C ARG A 340 -17.46 -10.94 15.44
N PRO A 341 -16.67 -10.07 16.09
CA PRO A 341 -16.57 -8.65 15.72
C PRO A 341 -16.28 -8.45 14.23
N CYS A 342 -17.02 -7.54 13.55
CA CYS A 342 -16.92 -7.33 12.09
C CYS A 342 -15.56 -6.82 11.58
N ARG A 343 -14.66 -6.35 12.48
CA ARG A 343 -13.25 -6.04 12.19
C ARG A 343 -12.39 -7.30 12.02
N LEU A 344 -12.73 -8.41 12.70
CA LEU A 344 -11.94 -9.64 12.72
C LEU A 344 -12.28 -10.61 11.57
N THR A 345 -13.33 -10.35 10.79
CA THR A 345 -13.72 -11.16 9.61
C THR A 345 -12.96 -10.78 8.34
N TYR A 346 -12.02 -9.84 8.39
CA TYR A 346 -11.08 -9.54 7.28
C TYR A 346 -9.79 -10.38 7.33
N THR A 347 -9.47 -11.00 8.46
CA THR A 347 -8.18 -11.67 8.71
C THR A 347 -8.36 -13.16 9.01
N ASN A 348 -8.59 -13.96 7.96
CA ASN A 348 -8.75 -15.42 8.05
C ASN A 348 -9.84 -15.86 9.05
N GLY A 349 -11.08 -15.44 8.82
CA GLY A 349 -12.23 -15.92 9.59
C GLY A 349 -12.51 -17.40 9.28
N ASN A 350 -11.97 -18.32 10.09
CA ASN A 350 -12.10 -19.77 9.90
C ASN A 350 -13.57 -20.20 9.67
N CYS A 351 -13.88 -20.53 8.42
CA CYS A 351 -15.01 -21.37 8.07
C CYS A 351 -14.79 -22.81 8.58
N PRO A 352 -15.85 -23.62 8.73
CA PRO A 352 -15.72 -25.04 9.06
C PRO A 352 -14.80 -25.79 8.08
N GLN A 353 -14.13 -26.84 8.58
CA GLN A 353 -13.15 -27.59 7.80
C GLN A 353 -13.77 -28.14 6.49
N GLY A 354 -13.09 -27.94 5.36
CA GLY A 354 -13.63 -28.24 4.03
C GLY A 354 -14.45 -27.12 3.37
N THR A 355 -14.57 -25.94 3.99
CA THR A 355 -15.26 -24.76 3.41
C THR A 355 -14.39 -23.49 3.43
N VAL A 356 -14.62 -22.56 2.50
CA VAL A 356 -13.91 -21.29 2.32
C VAL A 356 -14.85 -20.09 2.44
N THR A 357 -14.32 -18.94 2.88
CA THR A 357 -15.07 -17.69 3.04
C THR A 357 -15.43 -17.06 1.70
N THR A 358 -16.70 -16.69 1.51
CA THR A 358 -17.11 -15.74 0.47
C THR A 358 -16.96 -14.29 0.96
N ASN A 359 -17.02 -13.33 0.03
CA ASN A 359 -17.00 -11.90 0.36
C ASN A 359 -18.32 -11.39 1.00
N LYS A 360 -19.38 -12.21 1.04
CA LYS A 360 -20.68 -11.82 1.61
C LYS A 360 -20.70 -12.08 3.12
N ARG A 361 -21.28 -11.13 3.86
CA ARG A 361 -21.41 -11.15 5.32
C ARG A 361 -22.88 -11.05 5.73
N GLN A 362 -23.20 -11.60 6.88
CA GLN A 362 -24.47 -11.35 7.58
C GLN A 362 -24.18 -10.84 8.98
N TYR A 363 -24.99 -9.92 9.47
CA TYR A 363 -24.96 -9.53 10.88
C TYR A 363 -25.50 -10.66 11.76
N CYS A 364 -25.06 -10.67 13.02
CA CYS A 364 -25.43 -11.65 14.02
C CYS A 364 -25.13 -11.09 15.42
N LEU A 365 -25.60 -11.79 16.45
CA LEU A 365 -25.25 -11.50 17.84
C LEU A 365 -24.24 -12.53 18.34
N TYR A 366 -23.24 -12.08 19.11
CA TYR A 366 -22.33 -12.94 19.85
C TYR A 366 -22.24 -12.47 21.30
N ARG A 367 -21.97 -13.41 22.21
CA ARG A 367 -21.92 -13.17 23.66
C ARG A 367 -20.48 -13.22 24.15
N ILE A 368 -20.06 -12.21 24.91
CA ILE A 368 -18.79 -12.23 25.65
C ILE A 368 -19.13 -12.44 27.12
N ASN A 369 -18.58 -13.50 27.72
CA ASN A 369 -18.68 -13.77 29.14
C ASN A 369 -17.52 -13.07 29.85
N TYR A 370 -17.83 -12.20 30.80
CA TYR A 370 -16.89 -11.59 31.74
C TYR A 370 -17.08 -12.20 33.13
N VAL A 371 -16.12 -11.97 34.04
CA VAL A 371 -16.16 -12.47 35.43
C VAL A 371 -17.41 -12.01 36.19
N ILE A 372 -17.99 -10.87 35.79
CA ILE A 372 -19.21 -10.26 36.33
C ILE A 372 -20.40 -10.33 35.34
N GLY A 373 -20.47 -11.41 34.56
CA GLY A 373 -21.63 -11.73 33.72
C GLY A 373 -21.42 -11.57 32.21
N SER A 374 -22.44 -11.93 31.43
CA SER A 374 -22.38 -11.99 29.97
C SER A 374 -23.02 -10.78 29.28
N LYS A 375 -22.29 -10.07 28.42
CA LYS A 375 -22.87 -9.06 27.52
C LYS A 375 -22.98 -9.59 26.09
N VAL A 376 -24.03 -9.15 25.40
CA VAL A 376 -24.30 -9.50 23.99
C VAL A 376 -23.90 -8.30 23.12
N PHE A 377 -23.26 -8.59 21.99
CA PHE A 377 -22.73 -7.59 21.06
C PHE A 377 -23.11 -7.94 19.62
N THR A 378 -23.27 -6.92 18.79
CA THR A 378 -23.41 -7.07 17.34
C THR A 378 -22.09 -7.48 16.70
N GLY A 379 -22.15 -8.49 15.84
CA GLY A 379 -21.02 -9.04 15.10
C GLY A 379 -21.41 -9.43 13.69
N CYS A 380 -20.45 -10.04 12.99
CA CYS A 380 -20.60 -10.55 11.64
C CYS A 380 -20.28 -12.05 11.62
N LYS A 381 -21.02 -12.77 10.78
CA LYS A 381 -20.71 -14.13 10.32
C LYS A 381 -20.42 -14.07 8.82
N SER A 382 -19.37 -14.76 8.38
CA SER A 382 -19.04 -14.91 6.96
C SER A 382 -19.86 -16.06 6.37
N LEU A 383 -20.32 -15.89 5.14
CA LEU A 383 -20.98 -16.95 4.38
C LEU A 383 -19.89 -17.85 3.77
N CYS A 384 -19.92 -19.13 4.08
CA CYS A 384 -18.93 -20.14 3.71
C CYS A 384 -19.50 -21.12 2.68
N VAL A 385 -18.66 -21.53 1.72
CA VAL A 385 -18.99 -22.52 0.68
C VAL A 385 -17.96 -23.66 0.66
N PRO A 386 -18.31 -24.91 0.30
CA PRO A 386 -17.37 -26.01 0.11
C PRO A 386 -16.14 -25.66 -0.74
N ALA A 387 -15.00 -26.23 -0.39
CA ALA A 387 -13.73 -26.03 -1.08
C ALA A 387 -13.54 -26.97 -2.30
N ILE A 388 -14.40 -27.99 -2.45
CA ILE A 388 -14.34 -28.98 -3.54
C ILE A 388 -14.98 -28.37 -4.78
N LYS A 389 -14.18 -28.25 -5.85
CA LYS A 389 -14.58 -27.66 -7.13
C LYS A 389 -14.87 -28.75 -8.15
N LYS A 390 -16.12 -28.92 -8.55
CA LYS A 390 -16.48 -29.78 -9.68
C LYS A 390 -16.20 -29.05 -10.99
N CYS A 391 -15.36 -29.63 -11.84
CA CYS A 391 -15.20 -29.13 -13.20
C CYS A 391 -16.51 -29.18 -13.98
N CYS A 392 -16.72 -28.20 -14.88
CA CYS A 392 -17.80 -28.29 -15.85
C CYS A 392 -17.56 -29.40 -16.88
N LYS A 393 -18.62 -29.87 -17.52
CA LYS A 393 -18.51 -30.78 -18.67
C LYS A 393 -17.62 -30.14 -19.75
N GLY A 394 -16.65 -30.88 -20.25
CA GLY A 394 -15.59 -30.39 -21.13
C GLY A 394 -14.37 -29.78 -20.42
N PHE A 395 -14.23 -29.93 -19.10
CA PHE A 395 -13.06 -29.50 -18.33
C PHE A 395 -12.58 -30.59 -17.35
N TYR A 396 -11.27 -30.74 -17.19
CA TYR A 396 -10.65 -31.89 -16.50
C TYR A 396 -9.51 -31.52 -15.53
N GLY A 397 -9.20 -32.42 -14.61
CA GLY A 397 -8.11 -32.30 -13.63
C GLY A 397 -8.38 -31.28 -12.51
N SER A 398 -7.45 -31.16 -11.56
CA SER A 398 -7.60 -30.31 -10.36
C SER A 398 -7.77 -28.81 -10.64
N ASP A 399 -7.24 -28.32 -11.76
CA ASP A 399 -7.39 -26.92 -12.20
C ASP A 399 -8.60 -26.71 -13.14
N CYS A 400 -9.29 -27.79 -13.54
CA CYS A 400 -10.34 -27.80 -14.55
C CYS A 400 -9.88 -27.15 -15.87
N SER A 401 -8.84 -27.73 -16.47
CA SER A 401 -8.32 -27.36 -17.80
C SER A 401 -9.29 -27.78 -18.90
N SER A 402 -9.39 -27.02 -19.99
CA SER A 402 -10.26 -27.35 -21.13
C SER A 402 -9.86 -28.69 -21.76
N CYS A 403 -10.82 -29.56 -22.05
CA CYS A 403 -10.62 -30.72 -22.92
C CYS A 403 -10.11 -30.29 -24.32
N PRO A 404 -9.41 -31.18 -25.07
CA PRO A 404 -8.98 -30.92 -26.43
C PRO A 404 -10.15 -30.53 -27.36
N GLY A 405 -9.86 -29.72 -28.38
CA GLY A 405 -10.86 -29.11 -29.26
C GLY A 405 -11.44 -27.77 -28.74
N PRO A 406 -12.38 -27.15 -29.47
CA PRO A 406 -12.87 -25.80 -29.15
C PRO A 406 -13.66 -25.71 -27.84
N VAL A 407 -13.58 -24.56 -27.17
CA VAL A 407 -14.26 -24.34 -25.88
C VAL A 407 -15.78 -24.49 -26.02
N GLY A 408 -16.37 -25.48 -25.32
CA GLY A 408 -17.79 -25.79 -25.41
C GLY A 408 -18.19 -26.67 -26.61
N ASN A 409 -17.22 -27.24 -27.32
CA ASN A 409 -17.37 -28.37 -28.26
C ASN A 409 -16.16 -29.34 -28.14
N PRO A 410 -15.98 -30.00 -26.97
CA PRO A 410 -14.82 -30.84 -26.70
C PRO A 410 -14.74 -32.03 -27.66
N CYS A 411 -13.51 -32.49 -27.93
CA CYS A 411 -13.21 -33.52 -28.91
C CYS A 411 -13.82 -33.23 -30.31
N PHE A 412 -13.89 -31.94 -30.67
CA PHE A 412 -14.55 -31.40 -31.86
C PHE A 412 -16.05 -31.79 -32.02
N GLY A 413 -16.68 -32.37 -31.00
CA GLY A 413 -18.02 -32.99 -31.08
C GLY A 413 -18.02 -34.42 -31.62
N ASN A 414 -16.84 -34.98 -31.94
CA ASN A 414 -16.62 -36.28 -32.58
C ASN A 414 -16.15 -37.36 -31.57
N GLY A 415 -16.21 -37.08 -30.27
CA GLY A 415 -15.80 -38.00 -29.22
C GLY A 415 -16.22 -37.55 -27.82
N ASN A 416 -16.04 -38.43 -26.84
CA ASN A 416 -16.26 -38.12 -25.43
C ASN A 416 -14.91 -37.82 -24.74
N CYS A 417 -14.79 -36.65 -24.10
CA CYS A 417 -13.65 -36.34 -23.25
C CYS A 417 -13.75 -37.09 -21.91
N LEU A 418 -12.61 -37.53 -21.36
CA LEU A 418 -12.50 -37.92 -19.96
C LEU A 418 -12.40 -36.67 -19.07
N ASP A 419 -13.55 -36.04 -18.81
CA ASP A 419 -13.68 -34.80 -18.05
C ASP A 419 -13.92 -35.01 -16.53
N GLY A 420 -14.03 -33.90 -15.78
CA GLY A 420 -14.15 -33.90 -14.32
C GLY A 420 -12.81 -33.82 -13.57
N GLU A 421 -12.87 -33.61 -12.26
CA GLU A 421 -11.71 -33.38 -11.37
C GLU A 421 -10.65 -34.50 -11.44
N LYS A 422 -11.08 -35.76 -11.66
CA LYS A 422 -10.23 -36.94 -11.85
C LYS A 422 -10.03 -37.34 -13.32
N GLY A 423 -10.63 -36.60 -14.26
CA GLY A 423 -10.50 -36.83 -15.69
C GLY A 423 -9.09 -36.49 -16.19
N SER A 424 -8.60 -37.23 -17.18
CA SER A 424 -7.29 -37.00 -17.80
C SER A 424 -7.34 -36.06 -19.02
N GLY A 425 -8.54 -35.66 -19.46
CA GLY A 425 -8.73 -34.84 -20.66
C GLY A 425 -8.68 -35.60 -21.99
N ASN A 426 -8.27 -36.87 -22.00
CA ASN A 426 -8.15 -37.65 -23.22
C ASN A 426 -9.49 -37.79 -23.95
N CYS A 427 -9.49 -37.65 -25.26
CA CYS A 427 -10.66 -37.83 -26.11
C CYS A 427 -10.83 -39.29 -26.56
N LYS A 428 -11.98 -39.90 -26.25
CA LYS A 428 -12.41 -41.20 -26.78
C LYS A 428 -13.31 -40.99 -28.00
N CYS A 429 -12.74 -41.14 -29.19
CA CYS A 429 -13.43 -40.84 -30.45
C CYS A 429 -14.57 -41.80 -30.79
N PHE A 430 -15.59 -41.26 -31.46
CA PHE A 430 -16.67 -42.05 -32.05
C PHE A 430 -16.18 -42.84 -33.27
N ASN A 431 -16.93 -43.86 -33.69
CA ASN A 431 -16.52 -44.66 -34.83
C ASN A 431 -16.52 -43.82 -36.11
N GLY A 432 -15.49 -44.01 -36.94
CA GLY A 432 -15.19 -43.14 -38.09
C GLY A 432 -14.14 -42.05 -37.81
N PHE A 433 -13.82 -41.73 -36.55
CA PHE A 433 -12.87 -40.67 -36.18
C PHE A 433 -11.59 -41.20 -35.49
N ARG A 434 -10.49 -40.43 -35.59
CA ARG A 434 -9.21 -40.60 -34.88
C ARG A 434 -8.54 -39.24 -34.63
N GLY A 435 -7.32 -39.25 -34.07
CA GLY A 435 -6.57 -38.04 -33.72
C GLY A 435 -6.76 -37.61 -32.26
N THR A 436 -5.84 -36.79 -31.74
CA THR A 436 -5.73 -36.47 -30.31
C THR A 436 -6.98 -35.78 -29.73
N ALA A 437 -7.74 -35.06 -30.56
CA ALA A 437 -9.00 -34.40 -30.23
C ALA A 437 -10.18 -34.89 -31.12
N CYS A 438 -10.06 -36.04 -31.79
CA CYS A 438 -11.06 -36.58 -32.72
C CYS A 438 -11.35 -35.69 -33.96
N GLU A 439 -10.35 -34.91 -34.37
CA GLU A 439 -10.37 -34.01 -35.51
C GLU A 439 -10.22 -34.72 -36.87
N LEU A 440 -9.59 -35.90 -36.90
CA LEU A 440 -9.31 -36.68 -38.11
C LEU A 440 -10.37 -37.75 -38.39
N CYS A 441 -10.54 -38.14 -39.65
CA CYS A 441 -11.23 -39.38 -40.00
C CYS A 441 -10.29 -40.58 -39.83
N LYS A 442 -10.86 -41.75 -39.55
CA LYS A 442 -10.16 -43.04 -39.73
C LYS A 442 -9.74 -43.21 -41.18
N ASP A 443 -8.72 -44.02 -41.38
CA ASP A 443 -8.11 -44.23 -42.69
C ASP A 443 -9.12 -44.87 -43.66
N GLY A 444 -9.10 -44.41 -44.92
CA GLY A 444 -10.13 -44.78 -45.90
C GLY A 444 -11.48 -44.08 -45.73
N LYS A 445 -11.62 -43.09 -44.83
CA LYS A 445 -12.87 -42.30 -44.64
C LYS A 445 -12.72 -40.80 -44.88
N PHE A 446 -13.77 -40.18 -45.40
CA PHE A 446 -13.80 -38.75 -45.73
C PHE A 446 -15.17 -38.07 -45.48
N GLY A 447 -15.16 -36.74 -45.57
CA GLY A 447 -16.33 -35.87 -45.41
C GLY A 447 -16.59 -35.46 -43.96
N LEU A 448 -17.42 -34.43 -43.76
CA LEU A 448 -17.58 -33.73 -42.48
C LEU A 448 -17.99 -34.61 -41.29
N ASP A 449 -18.56 -35.79 -41.55
CA ASP A 449 -19.01 -36.80 -40.58
C ASP A 449 -18.23 -38.14 -40.66
N CYS A 450 -17.18 -38.20 -41.49
CA CYS A 450 -16.31 -39.36 -41.71
C CYS A 450 -17.02 -40.67 -42.11
N LYS A 451 -18.23 -40.62 -42.68
CA LYS A 451 -18.95 -41.84 -43.09
C LYS A 451 -18.57 -42.36 -44.47
N LYS A 452 -18.26 -41.48 -45.43
CA LYS A 452 -18.00 -41.86 -46.83
C LYS A 452 -16.70 -42.64 -46.96
N SER A 453 -16.71 -43.74 -47.72
CA SER A 453 -15.52 -44.56 -48.01
C SER A 453 -14.78 -44.04 -49.23
N CYS A 454 -13.45 -43.94 -49.15
CA CYS A 454 -12.57 -43.59 -50.26
C CYS A 454 -12.78 -44.49 -51.49
N ARG A 455 -12.58 -43.91 -52.68
CA ARG A 455 -12.61 -44.60 -53.98
C ARG A 455 -11.20 -44.90 -54.53
N CYS A 456 -10.18 -44.30 -53.92
CA CYS A 456 -8.78 -44.50 -54.23
C CYS A 456 -8.37 -45.98 -54.09
N LEU A 457 -7.88 -46.61 -55.18
CA LEU A 457 -7.51 -48.03 -55.22
C LEU A 457 -6.02 -48.25 -54.91
N HIS A 458 -5.15 -47.61 -55.69
CA HIS A 458 -3.70 -47.79 -55.62
C HIS A 458 -2.98 -46.47 -55.32
N GLY A 459 -3.35 -45.79 -54.24
CA GLY A 459 -2.74 -44.52 -53.83
C GLY A 459 -3.12 -44.10 -52.41
N THR A 460 -2.75 -42.87 -52.01
CA THR A 460 -3.18 -42.30 -50.72
C THR A 460 -4.50 -41.56 -50.91
N CYS A 461 -5.53 -41.92 -50.15
CA CYS A 461 -6.83 -41.23 -50.24
C CYS A 461 -6.78 -39.82 -49.63
N ASP A 462 -7.41 -38.86 -50.32
CA ASP A 462 -7.79 -37.56 -49.76
C ASP A 462 -8.91 -37.76 -48.72
N SER A 463 -8.46 -37.97 -47.48
CA SER A 463 -9.26 -38.44 -46.35
C SER A 463 -9.25 -37.41 -45.21
N GLY A 464 -10.22 -37.51 -44.30
CA GLY A 464 -10.48 -36.46 -43.32
C GLY A 464 -11.74 -35.64 -43.63
N ARG A 465 -12.06 -34.67 -42.75
CA ARG A 465 -13.37 -33.99 -42.75
C ARG A 465 -13.64 -33.13 -43.98
N PHE A 466 -12.59 -32.68 -44.67
CA PHE A 466 -12.66 -31.84 -45.86
C PHE A 466 -12.17 -32.53 -47.13
N GLY A 467 -11.60 -33.75 -47.01
CA GLY A 467 -11.14 -34.52 -48.16
C GLY A 467 -12.30 -34.97 -49.06
N ASN A 468 -12.02 -35.16 -50.34
CA ASN A 468 -13.00 -35.50 -51.38
C ASN A 468 -13.20 -37.01 -51.60
N GLY A 469 -12.32 -37.86 -51.06
CA GLY A 469 -12.40 -39.32 -51.15
C GLY A 469 -11.75 -39.97 -52.37
N SER A 470 -11.24 -39.18 -53.31
CA SER A 470 -10.40 -39.62 -54.41
C SER A 470 -8.95 -39.79 -53.92
N CYS A 471 -8.00 -40.09 -54.80
CA CYS A 471 -6.59 -40.11 -54.42
C CYS A 471 -6.01 -38.68 -54.36
N VAL A 472 -5.12 -38.43 -53.39
CA VAL A 472 -4.32 -37.19 -53.37
C VAL A 472 -3.42 -37.18 -54.62
N PRO A 473 -3.33 -36.06 -55.37
CA PRO A 473 -2.45 -35.96 -56.54
C PRO A 473 -1.01 -36.42 -56.27
N SER A 474 -0.41 -37.09 -57.25
CA SER A 474 0.93 -37.68 -57.17
C SER A 474 1.17 -38.69 -56.02
N THR A 475 0.11 -39.25 -55.41
CA THR A 475 0.24 -40.32 -54.38
C THR A 475 -0.08 -41.73 -54.86
N CYS A 476 -0.33 -41.93 -56.16
CA CYS A 476 -0.49 -43.26 -56.73
C CYS A 476 0.77 -44.12 -56.50
N VAL A 477 0.58 -45.40 -56.21
CA VAL A 477 1.66 -46.40 -56.19
C VAL A 477 2.30 -46.46 -57.58
N ALA A 478 3.61 -46.65 -57.64
CA ALA A 478 4.35 -46.74 -58.90
C ALA A 478 3.70 -47.79 -59.84
N GLY A 479 3.45 -47.38 -61.09
CA GLY A 479 2.69 -48.18 -62.06
C GLY A 479 1.19 -47.85 -62.15
N PHE A 480 0.67 -46.89 -61.37
CA PHE A 480 -0.73 -46.46 -61.40
C PHE A 480 -0.92 -44.93 -61.52
N TYR A 481 -2.04 -44.50 -62.11
CA TYR A 481 -2.42 -43.11 -62.38
C TYR A 481 -3.95 -42.90 -62.43
N GLY A 482 -4.39 -41.65 -62.53
CA GLY A 482 -5.77 -41.20 -62.58
C GLY A 482 -6.31 -40.82 -61.20
N GLU A 483 -7.47 -40.14 -61.17
CA GLU A 483 -8.09 -39.57 -59.96
C GLU A 483 -8.27 -40.59 -58.81
N ASN A 484 -8.44 -41.87 -59.14
CA ASN A 484 -8.58 -42.97 -58.18
C ASN A 484 -7.45 -44.02 -58.28
N CYS A 485 -6.34 -43.67 -58.95
CA CYS A 485 -5.19 -44.55 -59.23
C CYS A 485 -5.59 -45.90 -59.85
N ALA A 486 -6.50 -45.86 -60.83
CA ALA A 486 -7.09 -47.04 -61.49
C ALA A 486 -6.49 -47.33 -62.87
N ILE A 487 -5.76 -46.38 -63.47
CA ILE A 487 -5.13 -46.53 -64.78
C ILE A 487 -3.71 -47.08 -64.57
N SER A 488 -3.30 -48.15 -65.24
CA SER A 488 -1.91 -48.60 -65.16
C SER A 488 -1.01 -47.80 -66.12
N VAL A 489 0.15 -47.35 -65.62
CA VAL A 489 1.22 -46.67 -66.36
C VAL A 489 2.49 -47.51 -66.34
N ARG A 490 3.39 -47.30 -67.30
CA ARG A 490 4.66 -48.04 -67.44
C ARG A 490 5.85 -47.10 -67.65
N PRO A 491 7.09 -47.54 -67.38
CA PRO A 491 8.29 -46.78 -67.73
C PRO A 491 8.35 -46.53 -69.24
N CYS A 492 8.68 -45.30 -69.65
CA CYS A 492 8.75 -44.92 -71.05
C CYS A 492 10.05 -45.36 -71.75
N ALA A 493 11.09 -45.65 -70.97
CA ALA A 493 12.35 -46.15 -71.49
C ALA A 493 12.18 -47.57 -72.04
N GLY A 494 12.23 -47.70 -73.37
CA GLY A 494 12.27 -48.98 -74.08
C GLY A 494 11.02 -49.37 -74.87
N ASP A 495 9.95 -48.56 -74.92
CA ASP A 495 8.82 -48.82 -75.82
C ASP A 495 9.06 -48.17 -77.21
N PRO A 496 9.17 -48.94 -78.31
CA PRO A 496 9.46 -48.39 -79.64
C PRO A 496 8.41 -47.42 -80.20
N ARG A 497 7.22 -47.36 -79.59
CA ARG A 497 6.11 -46.47 -80.00
C ARG A 497 6.21 -45.08 -79.37
N VAL A 498 7.09 -44.89 -78.38
CA VAL A 498 7.20 -43.66 -77.58
C VAL A 498 8.40 -42.83 -78.07
N LYS A 499 8.18 -41.98 -79.08
CA LYS A 499 9.20 -41.04 -79.59
C LYS A 499 9.46 -39.83 -78.67
N ALA A 500 8.61 -39.58 -77.67
CA ALA A 500 8.75 -38.46 -76.75
C ALA A 500 9.46 -38.91 -75.45
N ALA A 501 10.62 -38.33 -75.16
CA ALA A 501 11.35 -38.61 -73.93
C ALA A 501 10.70 -37.90 -72.73
N CYS A 502 9.85 -38.62 -71.98
CA CYS A 502 9.35 -38.15 -70.70
C CYS A 502 10.50 -37.95 -69.69
N HIS A 503 10.34 -37.02 -68.76
CA HIS A 503 11.32 -36.73 -67.71
C HIS A 503 11.70 -37.98 -66.90
N ILE A 504 12.93 -38.07 -66.38
CA ILE A 504 13.46 -39.26 -65.69
C ILE A 504 12.64 -39.71 -64.47
N HIS A 505 11.87 -38.80 -63.87
CA HIS A 505 10.92 -39.07 -62.80
C HIS A 505 9.46 -39.14 -63.29
N ALA A 506 9.23 -39.72 -64.47
CA ALA A 506 7.91 -39.95 -65.04
C ALA A 506 7.73 -41.36 -65.64
N ASN A 507 6.49 -41.85 -65.61
CA ASN A 507 5.98 -42.98 -66.38
C ASN A 507 5.07 -42.47 -67.50
N CYS A 508 4.50 -43.36 -68.32
CA CYS A 508 3.51 -42.99 -69.32
C CYS A 508 2.45 -44.08 -69.55
N TYR A 509 1.35 -43.66 -70.18
CA TYR A 509 0.39 -44.56 -70.84
C TYR A 509 0.16 -44.09 -72.27
N LEU A 510 -0.34 -45.00 -73.12
CA LEU A 510 -0.70 -44.70 -74.51
C LEU A 510 -2.20 -44.41 -74.58
N ASN A 511 -2.56 -43.25 -75.11
CA ASN A 511 -3.93 -42.87 -75.45
C ASN A 511 -4.01 -42.65 -76.96
N ASN A 512 -4.80 -43.45 -77.68
CA ASN A 512 -4.90 -43.40 -79.15
C ASN A 512 -3.53 -43.31 -79.86
N SER A 513 -2.58 -44.16 -79.42
CA SER A 513 -1.18 -44.22 -79.89
C SER A 513 -0.30 -43.00 -79.59
N GLN A 514 -0.79 -42.01 -78.83
CA GLN A 514 0.03 -40.91 -78.31
C GLN A 514 0.50 -41.19 -76.86
N PRO A 515 1.77 -40.97 -76.52
CA PRO A 515 2.26 -41.13 -75.15
C PRO A 515 1.93 -39.91 -74.29
N ILE A 516 1.38 -40.14 -73.10
CA ILE A 516 1.13 -39.10 -72.09
C ILE A 516 2.09 -39.34 -70.92
N CYS A 517 3.00 -38.38 -70.68
CA CYS A 517 3.97 -38.40 -69.58
C CYS A 517 3.29 -38.05 -68.25
N ILE A 518 3.56 -38.83 -67.20
CA ILE A 518 2.94 -38.74 -65.87
C ILE A 518 4.04 -38.80 -64.80
N CYS A 519 4.15 -37.78 -63.96
CA CYS A 519 5.14 -37.75 -62.89
C CYS A 519 4.98 -38.88 -61.86
N ASN A 520 6.11 -39.37 -61.37
CA ASN A 520 6.19 -40.44 -60.38
C ASN A 520 5.65 -40.02 -59.01
N THR A 521 5.36 -41.02 -58.17
CA THR A 521 4.87 -40.82 -56.80
C THR A 521 5.76 -39.84 -56.03
N GLY A 522 5.16 -38.76 -55.50
CA GLY A 522 5.88 -37.73 -54.76
C GLY A 522 6.56 -36.65 -55.61
N TYR A 523 6.31 -36.60 -56.92
CA TYR A 523 6.77 -35.55 -57.83
C TYR A 523 5.58 -34.79 -58.45
N GLU A 524 5.75 -33.50 -58.72
CA GLU A 524 4.76 -32.63 -59.39
C GLU A 524 5.29 -32.14 -60.75
N GLU A 525 4.40 -31.98 -61.72
CA GLU A 525 4.76 -31.45 -63.03
C GLU A 525 4.83 -29.92 -63.01
N ILE A 526 5.99 -29.38 -63.39
CA ILE A 526 6.18 -27.95 -63.64
C ILE A 526 6.90 -27.83 -64.98
N LEU A 527 6.26 -27.20 -65.97
CA LEU A 527 6.82 -27.01 -67.32
C LEU A 527 7.36 -28.33 -67.92
N GLN A 528 6.50 -29.37 -67.98
CA GLN A 528 6.80 -30.71 -68.52
C GLN A 528 7.93 -31.50 -67.81
N ASN A 529 8.45 -30.98 -66.68
CA ASN A 529 9.47 -31.65 -65.87
C ASN A 529 8.91 -32.00 -64.49
N CYS A 530 9.35 -33.12 -63.92
CA CYS A 530 8.82 -33.63 -62.65
C CYS A 530 9.75 -33.31 -61.49
N TYR A 531 9.35 -32.34 -60.65
CA TYR A 531 10.12 -31.88 -59.50
C TYR A 531 9.65 -32.55 -58.21
N GLU A 532 10.57 -32.76 -57.27
CA GLU A 532 10.27 -33.45 -56.01
C GLU A 532 9.38 -32.58 -55.10
N ILE A 533 8.24 -33.13 -54.66
CA ILE A 533 7.35 -32.44 -53.72
C ILE A 533 7.99 -32.48 -52.33
N ASP A 534 8.25 -31.31 -51.73
CA ASP A 534 8.43 -31.15 -50.29
C ASP A 534 7.09 -30.77 -49.64
N PRO A 535 6.44 -31.67 -48.87
CA PRO A 535 5.15 -31.35 -48.24
C PRO A 535 5.25 -30.25 -47.18
N CYS A 536 6.40 -30.10 -46.51
CA CYS A 536 6.61 -29.12 -45.45
C CYS A 536 6.66 -27.68 -45.97
N LEU A 537 7.03 -27.49 -47.24
CA LEU A 537 7.04 -26.19 -47.93
C LEU A 537 5.70 -25.82 -48.60
N LYS A 538 4.78 -26.77 -48.77
CA LYS A 538 3.41 -26.48 -49.26
C LYS A 538 2.56 -25.82 -48.16
N ALA A 539 1.51 -25.11 -48.57
CA ALA A 539 0.63 -24.36 -47.66
C ALA A 539 0.03 -25.18 -46.50
N GLY A 540 -0.10 -26.51 -46.66
CA GLY A 540 -0.55 -27.44 -45.61
C GLY A 540 0.53 -27.95 -44.65
N ARG A 541 1.81 -27.54 -44.78
CA ARG A 541 2.95 -27.96 -43.94
C ARG A 541 3.00 -29.47 -43.65
N GLY A 542 2.82 -30.30 -44.68
CA GLY A 542 2.84 -31.76 -44.56
C GLY A 542 1.75 -32.37 -43.65
N GLY A 543 0.70 -31.61 -43.33
CA GLY A 543 -0.33 -31.99 -42.36
C GLY A 543 0.04 -31.74 -40.89
N CYS A 544 1.19 -31.11 -40.62
CA CYS A 544 1.69 -30.91 -39.26
C CYS A 544 1.08 -29.68 -38.57
N ASP A 545 0.83 -29.79 -37.27
CA ASP A 545 0.40 -28.68 -36.41
C ASP A 545 1.40 -27.51 -36.54
N LYS A 546 0.93 -26.26 -36.42
CA LYS A 546 1.81 -25.08 -36.40
C LYS A 546 2.82 -25.10 -35.24
N ASN A 547 2.53 -25.86 -34.19
CA ASN A 547 3.38 -26.13 -33.04
C ASN A 547 4.17 -27.45 -33.16
N ALA A 548 4.20 -28.05 -34.36
CA ALA A 548 5.01 -29.21 -34.70
C ALA A 548 6.10 -28.87 -35.72
N ILE A 549 7.21 -29.59 -35.61
CA ILE A 549 8.28 -29.66 -36.61
C ILE A 549 7.81 -30.63 -37.69
N CYS A 550 7.82 -30.18 -38.95
CA CYS A 550 7.62 -31.00 -40.13
C CYS A 550 8.98 -31.44 -40.66
N THR A 551 9.17 -32.74 -40.85
CA THR A 551 10.39 -33.32 -41.43
C THR A 551 10.04 -34.10 -42.69
N LYS A 552 10.57 -33.66 -43.84
CA LYS A 552 10.51 -34.41 -45.11
C LYS A 552 11.27 -35.73 -44.95
N THR A 553 10.68 -36.83 -45.40
CA THR A 553 11.26 -38.18 -45.27
C THR A 553 11.50 -38.89 -46.60
N ALA A 554 10.80 -38.48 -47.67
CA ALA A 554 10.96 -38.95 -49.05
C ALA A 554 10.21 -37.98 -50.00
N PRO A 555 10.32 -38.13 -51.33
CA PRO A 555 9.46 -37.43 -52.29
C PRO A 555 7.98 -37.49 -51.89
N GLY A 556 7.36 -36.33 -51.72
CA GLY A 556 5.95 -36.20 -51.31
C GLY A 556 5.59 -36.75 -49.94
N ARG A 557 6.56 -37.08 -49.07
CA ARG A 557 6.31 -37.63 -47.72
C ARG A 557 6.98 -36.82 -46.62
N SER A 558 6.25 -36.65 -45.52
CA SER A 558 6.70 -35.95 -44.32
C SER A 558 6.20 -36.66 -43.06
N THR A 559 6.91 -36.46 -41.95
CA THR A 559 6.50 -36.82 -40.60
C THR A 559 6.42 -35.57 -39.73
N CYS A 560 5.58 -35.62 -38.69
CA CYS A 560 5.32 -34.49 -37.80
C CYS A 560 5.74 -34.87 -36.37
N THR A 561 6.43 -33.98 -35.66
CA THR A 561 6.76 -34.15 -34.24
C THR A 561 6.42 -32.87 -33.49
N CYS A 562 5.66 -32.95 -32.40
CA CYS A 562 5.34 -31.76 -31.59
C CYS A 562 6.63 -31.11 -31.04
N SER A 563 6.70 -29.78 -31.11
CA SER A 563 7.86 -29.01 -30.63
C SER A 563 8.02 -29.11 -29.11
N VAL A 564 9.22 -28.79 -28.60
CA VAL A 564 9.52 -28.79 -27.16
C VAL A 564 8.47 -27.99 -26.37
N GLY A 565 7.93 -28.58 -25.31
CA GLY A 565 6.84 -28.03 -24.52
C GLY A 565 5.43 -28.42 -24.97
N TRP A 566 5.29 -29.18 -26.06
CA TRP A 566 4.02 -29.66 -26.61
C TRP A 566 3.95 -31.20 -26.67
N THR A 567 2.75 -31.77 -26.70
CA THR A 567 2.46 -33.20 -26.76
C THR A 567 1.21 -33.49 -27.60
N GLY A 568 1.21 -34.64 -28.27
CA GLY A 568 0.21 -35.03 -29.27
C GLY A 568 0.84 -35.90 -30.35
N ASP A 569 0.14 -36.05 -31.47
CA ASP A 569 0.54 -36.88 -32.61
C ASP A 569 1.34 -36.13 -33.70
N GLY A 570 1.64 -34.85 -33.48
CA GLY A 570 2.36 -33.99 -34.44
C GLY A 570 1.45 -33.35 -35.49
N THR A 571 0.30 -33.94 -35.81
CA THR A 571 -0.76 -33.32 -36.63
C THR A 571 -1.70 -32.45 -35.79
N TYR A 572 -1.86 -32.80 -34.51
CA TYR A 572 -2.47 -31.99 -33.47
C TYR A 572 -1.58 -31.95 -32.22
N CYS A 573 -1.19 -30.75 -31.76
CA CYS A 573 -0.29 -30.56 -30.62
C CYS A 573 -0.94 -29.71 -29.52
N THR A 574 -1.02 -30.28 -28.33
CA THR A 574 -1.48 -29.62 -27.09
C THR A 574 -0.29 -29.23 -26.21
N PRO A 575 -0.34 -28.13 -25.45
CA PRO A 575 0.81 -27.70 -24.66
C PRO A 575 0.91 -28.49 -23.34
N ILE A 576 2.12 -28.90 -22.97
CA ILE A 576 2.37 -29.71 -21.76
C ILE A 576 2.19 -28.83 -20.50
N ASN A 577 1.22 -29.16 -19.66
CA ASN A 577 1.06 -28.52 -18.35
C ASN A 577 2.05 -29.10 -17.32
N TYR A 578 3.26 -28.54 -17.26
CA TYR A 578 4.28 -28.94 -16.29
C TYR A 578 3.87 -28.75 -14.82
N CYS A 579 2.87 -27.92 -14.50
CA CYS A 579 2.34 -27.80 -13.13
C CYS A 579 1.55 -29.04 -12.69
N ALA A 580 0.96 -29.79 -13.63
CA ALA A 580 0.21 -31.01 -13.38
C ALA A 580 1.10 -32.27 -13.31
N MET A 581 2.37 -32.17 -13.69
CA MET A 581 3.34 -33.27 -13.57
C MET A 581 3.86 -33.42 -12.12
N PRO A 582 4.37 -34.60 -11.72
CA PRO A 582 4.85 -34.85 -10.35
C PRO A 582 5.93 -33.87 -9.86
N SER A 583 6.74 -33.33 -10.77
CA SER A 583 7.75 -32.31 -10.50
C SER A 583 7.20 -30.90 -10.24
N ARG A 584 5.89 -30.68 -10.47
CA ARG A 584 5.19 -29.39 -10.31
C ARG A 584 5.91 -28.21 -10.98
N GLY A 585 6.51 -28.45 -12.14
CA GLY A 585 7.31 -27.45 -12.87
C GLY A 585 8.57 -26.96 -12.15
N GLY A 586 9.05 -27.68 -11.13
CA GLY A 586 10.15 -27.23 -10.26
C GLY A 586 9.72 -26.21 -9.20
N CYS A 587 8.43 -25.94 -9.03
CA CYS A 587 7.94 -25.03 -7.99
C CYS A 587 8.03 -25.65 -6.59
N HIS A 588 8.38 -24.83 -5.59
CA HIS A 588 8.48 -25.26 -4.20
C HIS A 588 7.14 -25.82 -3.68
N ARG A 589 7.18 -26.72 -2.69
CA ARG A 589 5.95 -27.24 -2.04
C ARG A 589 5.04 -26.12 -1.54
N ASN A 590 5.62 -25.05 -0.99
CA ASN A 590 4.91 -23.86 -0.50
C ASN A 590 4.77 -22.76 -1.57
N ALA A 591 4.72 -23.13 -2.84
CA ALA A 591 4.40 -22.24 -3.96
C ALA A 591 3.18 -22.75 -4.74
N LYS A 592 2.46 -21.80 -5.33
CA LYS A 592 1.52 -22.04 -6.42
C LYS A 592 2.32 -22.13 -7.71
N CYS A 593 2.12 -23.21 -8.46
CA CYS A 593 2.55 -23.27 -9.85
C CYS A 593 1.44 -22.67 -10.70
N THR A 594 1.77 -21.76 -11.61
CA THR A 594 0.86 -21.28 -12.65
C THR A 594 1.47 -21.61 -14.02
N PHE A 595 0.70 -22.35 -14.81
CA PHE A 595 1.02 -22.63 -16.20
C PHE A 595 0.88 -21.33 -17.01
N LEU A 596 1.96 -20.90 -17.67
CA LEU A 596 1.95 -19.72 -18.54
C LEU A 596 1.88 -20.11 -20.02
N GLY A 597 2.45 -21.25 -20.39
CA GLY A 597 2.51 -21.71 -21.77
C GLY A 597 3.36 -22.97 -21.95
N PRO A 598 3.58 -23.39 -23.21
CA PRO A 598 4.41 -24.55 -23.54
C PRO A 598 5.82 -24.35 -22.97
N ALA A 599 6.31 -25.32 -22.20
CA ALA A 599 7.57 -25.24 -21.45
C ALA A 599 7.71 -24.05 -20.46
N GLN A 600 6.63 -23.32 -20.16
CA GLN A 600 6.65 -22.12 -19.32
C GLN A 600 5.74 -22.25 -18.10
N VAL A 601 6.36 -22.18 -16.92
CA VAL A 601 5.69 -22.13 -15.62
C VAL A 601 6.17 -20.93 -14.82
N LYS A 602 5.28 -20.34 -14.02
CA LYS A 602 5.61 -19.34 -13.02
C LYS A 602 5.32 -19.93 -11.65
N CYS A 603 6.32 -19.90 -10.78
CA CYS A 603 6.19 -20.28 -9.39
C CYS A 603 5.97 -19.01 -8.56
N GLU A 604 4.92 -18.99 -7.72
CA GLU A 604 4.62 -17.85 -6.85
C GLU A 604 4.45 -18.37 -5.41
N CYS A 605 5.19 -17.81 -4.45
CA CYS A 605 5.15 -18.30 -3.07
C CYS A 605 3.76 -18.13 -2.45
N ASN A 606 3.27 -19.16 -1.75
CA ASN A 606 1.97 -19.14 -1.10
C ASN A 606 1.90 -18.04 -0.03
N ALA A 607 0.70 -17.52 0.24
CA ALA A 607 0.48 -16.45 1.21
C ALA A 607 1.16 -16.75 2.56
N GLY A 608 2.08 -15.87 2.95
CA GLY A 608 2.92 -16.02 4.15
C GLY A 608 4.35 -16.55 3.91
N TYR A 609 4.72 -16.80 2.65
CA TYR A 609 6.07 -17.18 2.24
C TYR A 609 6.65 -16.17 1.22
N GLU A 610 7.97 -16.02 1.21
CA GLU A 610 8.73 -15.17 0.27
C GLU A 610 9.88 -15.94 -0.38
N GLY A 611 10.29 -15.53 -1.58
CA GLY A 611 11.33 -16.19 -2.37
C GLY A 611 10.99 -16.21 -3.86
N GLY A 612 11.80 -16.92 -4.65
CA GLY A 612 11.67 -17.02 -6.11
C GLY A 612 10.64 -18.06 -6.60
N GLY A 613 9.76 -18.57 -5.73
CA GLY A 613 8.75 -19.56 -6.10
C GLY A 613 9.28 -21.00 -6.24
N THR A 614 10.45 -21.19 -6.83
CA THR A 614 11.21 -22.45 -6.82
C THR A 614 11.81 -22.74 -5.44
N SER A 615 12.06 -21.69 -4.66
CA SER A 615 12.33 -21.74 -3.22
C SER A 615 11.49 -20.68 -2.50
N CYS A 616 10.85 -21.05 -1.40
CA CYS A 616 9.99 -20.16 -0.60
C CYS A 616 10.20 -20.38 0.91
N ARG A 617 10.76 -19.37 1.59
CA ARG A 617 10.95 -19.32 3.05
C ARG A 617 9.78 -18.60 3.73
N GLU A 618 9.56 -18.86 5.00
CA GLU A 618 8.48 -18.21 5.75
C GLU A 618 8.74 -16.70 5.96
N ILE A 619 7.75 -15.86 5.67
CA ILE A 619 7.81 -14.44 6.02
C ILE A 619 7.71 -14.31 7.54
N ASN A 620 8.73 -13.70 8.17
CA ASN A 620 8.63 -13.22 9.54
C ASN A 620 8.22 -11.74 9.53
N THR A 621 6.91 -11.47 9.60
CA THR A 621 6.37 -10.10 9.55
C THR A 621 6.92 -9.20 10.65
N CYS A 622 7.34 -9.74 11.79
CA CYS A 622 7.93 -8.92 12.87
C CYS A 622 9.25 -8.24 12.48
N LEU A 623 9.97 -8.72 11.45
CA LEU A 623 11.21 -8.10 10.96
C LEU A 623 10.96 -6.88 10.06
N ARG A 624 9.72 -6.67 9.57
CA ARG A 624 9.33 -5.51 8.75
C ARG A 624 8.30 -4.67 9.50
N ASN A 625 8.62 -3.40 9.76
CA ASN A 625 7.73 -2.45 10.44
C ASN A 625 7.09 -2.98 11.75
N ASN A 626 7.84 -3.75 12.57
CA ASN A 626 7.32 -4.41 13.79
C ASN A 626 6.03 -5.23 13.53
N GLY A 627 5.86 -5.81 12.33
CA GLY A 627 4.63 -6.52 11.93
C GLY A 627 3.36 -5.66 11.93
N ASN A 628 3.48 -4.35 11.70
CA ASN A 628 2.42 -3.35 11.85
C ASN A 628 1.79 -3.27 13.26
N CYS A 629 2.50 -3.78 14.27
CA CYS A 629 2.16 -3.51 15.67
C CYS A 629 2.50 -2.06 16.04
N SER A 630 1.86 -1.53 17.09
CA SER A 630 2.18 -0.20 17.62
C SER A 630 3.69 -0.04 17.86
N PRO A 631 4.28 1.16 17.69
CA PRO A 631 5.62 1.46 18.21
C PRO A 631 5.75 1.18 19.71
N LEU A 632 4.62 1.23 20.43
CA LEU A 632 4.48 0.95 21.86
C LEU A 632 4.12 -0.52 22.14
N ALA A 633 4.29 -1.42 21.17
CA ALA A 633 4.04 -2.86 21.27
C ALA A 633 5.29 -3.69 20.91
N ARG A 634 5.21 -4.99 21.21
CA ARG A 634 6.12 -6.05 20.77
C ARG A 634 5.38 -6.98 19.81
N CYS A 635 5.98 -7.25 18.66
CA CYS A 635 5.52 -8.27 17.72
C CYS A 635 6.00 -9.66 18.14
N ILE A 636 5.17 -10.68 17.90
CA ILE A 636 5.47 -12.10 18.09
C ILE A 636 5.06 -12.86 16.83
N LYS A 637 5.98 -13.59 16.19
CA LYS A 637 5.65 -14.46 15.05
C LYS A 637 4.75 -15.61 15.53
N THR A 638 3.66 -15.86 14.83
CA THR A 638 2.68 -16.93 15.12
C THR A 638 2.47 -17.90 13.95
N GLY A 639 3.18 -17.70 12.84
CA GLY A 639 3.22 -18.61 11.69
C GLY A 639 3.84 -17.95 10.44
N PRO A 640 3.80 -18.62 9.28
CA PRO A 640 4.21 -18.03 8.00
C PRO A 640 3.37 -16.77 7.70
N GLY A 641 4.02 -15.61 7.61
CA GLY A 641 3.36 -14.32 7.38
C GLY A 641 2.41 -13.86 8.48
N LYS A 642 2.43 -14.49 9.66
CA LYS A 642 1.47 -14.24 10.75
C LYS A 642 2.19 -13.81 12.02
N ASN A 643 1.63 -12.79 12.67
CA ASN A 643 2.09 -12.27 13.94
C ASN A 643 0.94 -11.94 14.89
N LYS A 644 1.27 -11.80 16.17
CA LYS A 644 0.44 -11.23 17.22
C LYS A 644 1.17 -10.03 17.84
N CYS A 645 0.43 -8.95 18.08
CA CYS A 645 0.93 -7.77 18.77
C CYS A 645 0.56 -7.83 20.26
N ILE A 646 1.45 -7.35 21.13
CA ILE A 646 1.19 -7.18 22.57
C ILE A 646 1.76 -5.82 23.00
N CYS A 647 0.97 -4.96 23.65
CA CYS A 647 1.46 -3.68 24.16
C CYS A 647 2.62 -3.87 25.16
N ARG A 648 3.56 -2.93 25.18
CA ARG A 648 4.68 -2.92 26.15
C ARG A 648 4.15 -2.59 27.55
N VAL A 649 4.91 -2.96 28.58
CA VAL A 649 4.56 -2.67 29.99
C VAL A 649 4.25 -1.19 30.17
N GLY A 650 3.13 -0.88 30.84
CA GLY A 650 2.62 0.49 31.02
C GLY A 650 1.63 0.98 29.95
N TYR A 651 1.37 0.18 28.90
CA TYR A 651 0.41 0.51 27.83
C TYR A 651 -0.66 -0.59 27.68
N LEU A 652 -1.90 -0.20 27.37
CA LEU A 652 -3.03 -1.11 27.14
C LEU A 652 -3.66 -0.89 25.76
N GLY A 653 -4.24 -1.94 25.19
CA GLY A 653 -4.88 -1.93 23.87
C GLY A 653 -4.78 -3.29 23.16
N ASP A 654 -5.08 -3.33 21.86
CA ASP A 654 -5.06 -4.56 21.04
C ASP A 654 -3.67 -4.90 20.47
N GLY A 655 -2.65 -4.10 20.79
CA GLY A 655 -1.28 -4.26 20.30
C GLY A 655 -1.01 -3.54 18.97
N VAL A 656 -2.03 -3.21 18.19
CA VAL A 656 -1.94 -2.32 17.01
C VAL A 656 -2.15 -0.88 17.46
N THR A 657 -3.19 -0.66 18.28
CA THR A 657 -3.36 0.54 19.10
C THR A 657 -2.94 0.22 20.53
N CYS A 658 -2.09 1.07 21.11
CA CYS A 658 -1.67 1.00 22.51
C CYS A 658 -1.72 2.40 23.12
N GLN A 659 -2.58 2.62 24.11
CA GLN A 659 -2.69 3.88 24.85
C GLN A 659 -1.89 3.81 26.15
N GLY A 660 -1.32 4.96 26.54
CA GLY A 660 -0.65 5.11 27.84
C GLY A 660 -1.63 5.61 28.91
N SER A 661 -1.15 5.71 30.15
CA SER A 661 -1.91 6.26 31.28
C SER A 661 -2.15 7.77 31.15
N LEU A 662 -3.04 8.30 31.99
CA LEU A 662 -3.43 9.72 32.03
C LEU A 662 -2.22 10.66 32.06
N SER A 663 -1.15 10.31 32.80
CA SER A 663 0.08 11.10 32.84
C SER A 663 0.85 11.10 31.51
N VAL A 664 0.84 10.00 30.75
CA VAL A 664 1.46 9.91 29.41
C VAL A 664 0.60 10.64 28.36
N VAL A 665 -0.71 10.62 28.52
CA VAL A 665 -1.67 11.30 27.63
C VAL A 665 -1.63 12.82 27.85
N ALA A 666 -1.59 13.30 29.10
CA ALA A 666 -1.47 14.72 29.42
C ALA A 666 -0.20 15.35 28.83
N GLN A 667 0.96 14.69 28.96
CA GLN A 667 2.25 15.13 28.42
C GLN A 667 2.29 15.24 26.88
N ARG A 668 1.29 14.72 26.16
CA ARG A 668 1.17 14.82 24.69
C ARG A 668 0.24 15.94 24.22
N GLN A 669 -0.46 16.62 25.14
CA GLN A 669 -1.32 17.75 24.78
C GLN A 669 -0.52 19.05 24.86
N ASN A 670 -0.35 19.74 23.73
CA ASN A 670 0.37 21.01 23.66
C ASN A 670 -0.24 22.07 24.60
N GLU A 671 -1.57 22.05 24.76
CA GLU A 671 -2.34 22.90 25.67
C GLU A 671 -2.10 22.62 27.16
N LEU A 672 -1.43 21.52 27.52
CA LEU A 672 -1.14 21.13 28.90
C LEU A 672 0.36 21.16 29.22
N SER A 673 1.18 21.80 28.39
CA SER A 673 2.64 21.81 28.55
C SER A 673 3.11 22.49 29.85
N ILE A 674 2.45 23.56 30.29
CA ILE A 674 2.80 24.24 31.56
C ILE A 674 2.56 23.30 32.74
N ILE A 675 1.35 22.76 32.89
CA ILE A 675 1.02 21.87 34.01
C ILE A 675 1.80 20.55 33.95
N SER A 676 2.06 20.01 32.76
CA SER A 676 2.90 18.82 32.57
C SER A 676 4.34 19.06 33.01
N SER A 677 4.93 20.21 32.67
CA SER A 677 6.28 20.57 33.12
C SER A 677 6.37 20.70 34.64
N LEU A 678 5.35 21.28 35.29
CA LEU A 678 5.26 21.38 36.74
C LEU A 678 5.10 20.00 37.41
N MET A 679 4.28 19.11 36.83
CA MET A 679 4.14 17.73 37.30
C MET A 679 5.43 16.92 37.18
N VAL A 680 6.24 17.14 36.14
CA VAL A 680 7.57 16.53 35.99
C VAL A 680 8.56 17.13 36.98
N LYS A 681 8.65 18.46 37.08
CA LYS A 681 9.52 19.22 38.01
C LYS A 681 9.37 18.76 39.46
N TYR A 682 8.15 18.43 39.88
CA TYR A 682 7.85 17.98 41.24
C TYR A 682 7.51 16.47 41.35
N ASN A 683 7.85 15.66 40.33
CA ASN A 683 7.71 14.20 40.32
C ASN A 683 6.28 13.66 40.61
N LEU A 684 5.25 14.48 40.36
CA LEU A 684 3.84 14.13 40.61
C LEU A 684 3.25 13.19 39.54
N VAL A 685 4.00 12.95 38.45
CA VAL A 685 3.64 12.07 37.31
C VAL A 685 3.09 10.71 37.75
N ARG A 686 3.59 10.15 38.86
CA ARG A 686 3.18 8.85 39.40
C ARG A 686 1.71 8.81 39.87
N TYR A 687 1.14 9.93 40.30
CA TYR A 687 -0.20 10.01 40.87
C TYR A 687 -1.30 9.72 39.85
N LEU A 688 -1.09 10.13 38.58
CA LEU A 688 -2.00 9.83 37.46
C LEU A 688 -1.56 8.58 36.66
N ALA A 689 -0.55 7.84 37.12
CA ALA A 689 0.01 6.68 36.40
C ALA A 689 -0.51 5.31 36.87
N ASP A 690 -1.28 5.24 37.97
CA ASP A 690 -1.77 3.96 38.53
C ASP A 690 -2.71 3.24 37.54
N PRO A 691 -2.35 2.06 37.01
CA PRO A 691 -3.16 1.34 36.03
C PRO A 691 -4.34 0.58 36.66
N LYS A 692 -4.48 0.54 38.00
CA LYS A 692 -5.56 -0.17 38.70
C LYS A 692 -6.77 0.73 39.03
N ARG A 693 -6.71 2.03 38.75
CA ARG A 693 -7.77 3.00 39.06
C ARG A 693 -8.36 3.56 37.78
N ASN A 694 -9.68 3.57 37.69
CA ASN A 694 -10.40 4.40 36.72
C ASN A 694 -10.60 5.80 37.32
N VAL A 695 -10.04 6.82 36.70
CA VAL A 695 -10.08 8.21 37.19
C VAL A 695 -10.51 9.16 36.07
N THR A 696 -11.29 10.18 36.41
CA THR A 696 -11.54 11.33 35.53
C THR A 696 -10.79 12.54 36.07
N VAL A 697 -10.02 13.21 35.21
CA VAL A 697 -9.15 14.33 35.61
C VAL A 697 -9.51 15.58 34.81
N PHE A 698 -9.70 16.69 35.52
CA PHE A 698 -10.00 18.00 34.95
C PHE A 698 -8.74 18.87 35.01
N VAL A 699 -8.11 19.10 33.87
CA VAL A 699 -6.78 19.73 33.78
C VAL A 699 -6.90 21.13 33.18
N PRO A 700 -6.45 22.19 33.87
CA PRO A 700 -6.50 23.53 33.30
C PRO A 700 -5.55 23.67 32.11
N SER A 701 -6.02 24.31 31.04
CA SER A 701 -5.19 24.64 29.88
C SER A 701 -4.10 25.67 30.21
N ASN A 702 -3.10 25.76 29.34
CA ASN A 702 -2.09 26.83 29.39
C ASN A 702 -2.74 28.23 29.42
N ALA A 703 -3.86 28.41 28.69
CA ALA A 703 -4.63 29.65 28.64
C ALA A 703 -5.46 29.91 29.91
N ALA A 704 -5.82 28.87 30.67
CA ALA A 704 -6.39 28.99 32.00
C ALA A 704 -5.33 29.44 33.03
N ILE A 705 -4.12 28.90 32.91
CA ILE A 705 -2.99 29.18 33.81
C ILE A 705 -2.40 30.57 33.58
N SER A 706 -2.34 31.07 32.33
CA SER A 706 -1.85 32.41 32.02
C SER A 706 -2.78 33.55 32.45
N LYS A 707 -4.06 33.25 32.71
CA LYS A 707 -5.06 34.21 33.22
C LYS A 707 -5.03 34.37 34.75
N LEU A 708 -4.13 33.69 35.46
CA LEU A 708 -3.99 33.85 36.91
C LEU A 708 -3.26 35.14 37.28
N ASP A 709 -3.71 35.78 38.36
CA ASP A 709 -2.97 36.87 38.99
C ASP A 709 -1.59 36.39 39.51
N PRO A 710 -0.58 37.28 39.67
CA PRO A 710 0.76 36.88 40.06
C PRO A 710 0.86 36.16 41.42
N ALA A 711 -0.07 36.41 42.35
CA ALA A 711 -0.06 35.75 43.67
C ALA A 711 -0.58 34.31 43.55
N ARG A 712 -1.72 34.08 42.89
CA ARG A 712 -2.24 32.73 42.62
C ARG A 712 -1.36 31.96 41.65
N ARG A 713 -0.72 32.62 40.68
CA ARG A 713 0.20 31.97 39.75
C ARG A 713 1.42 31.38 40.47
N LYS A 714 1.95 32.06 41.49
CA LYS A 714 3.03 31.55 42.37
C LYS A 714 2.60 30.31 43.17
N LEU A 715 1.32 30.16 43.53
CA LEU A 715 0.84 28.97 44.25
C LEU A 715 1.05 27.67 43.46
N LEU A 716 1.02 27.71 42.12
CA LEU A 716 1.28 26.55 41.26
C LEU A 716 2.75 26.11 41.26
N ASP A 717 3.67 27.02 41.60
CA ASP A 717 5.08 26.73 41.72
C ASP A 717 5.46 26.20 43.11
N VAL A 718 4.52 26.09 44.05
CA VAL A 718 4.72 25.45 45.36
C VAL A 718 4.32 23.97 45.27
N PRO A 719 5.23 23.00 45.48
CA PRO A 719 4.96 21.57 45.23
C PRO A 719 3.80 20.99 46.05
N ILE A 720 3.62 21.40 47.31
CA ILE A 720 2.52 20.91 48.15
C ILE A 720 1.14 21.38 47.66
N ASN A 721 1.04 22.61 47.17
CA ASN A 721 -0.18 23.13 46.55
C ASN A 721 -0.48 22.39 45.24
N LEU A 722 0.53 22.13 44.42
CA LEU A 722 0.36 21.39 43.16
C LEU A 722 -0.10 19.94 43.40
N TYR A 723 0.37 19.29 44.47
CA TYR A 723 -0.15 17.99 44.91
C TYR A 723 -1.63 18.06 45.33
N PHE A 724 -2.01 19.07 46.12
CA PHE A 724 -3.41 19.25 46.52
C PHE A 724 -4.33 19.58 45.33
N LEU A 725 -3.88 20.39 44.37
CA LEU A 725 -4.58 20.68 43.13
C LEU A 725 -4.78 19.41 42.28
N GLY A 726 -3.73 18.60 42.14
CA GLY A 726 -3.78 17.35 41.37
C GLY A 726 -4.76 16.32 41.91
N GLY A 727 -4.94 16.25 43.23
CA GLY A 727 -5.91 15.34 43.87
C GLY A 727 -7.32 15.92 44.07
N SER A 728 -7.48 17.25 44.19
CA SER A 728 -8.81 17.88 44.22
C SER A 728 -9.48 17.88 42.85
N ASN A 729 -8.69 17.98 41.78
CA ASN A 729 -9.18 18.14 40.41
C ASN A 729 -9.28 16.79 39.65
N ALA A 730 -9.24 15.68 40.39
CA ALA A 730 -9.41 14.33 39.91
C ALA A 730 -10.46 13.58 40.75
N VAL A 731 -11.33 12.81 40.09
CA VAL A 731 -12.45 12.08 40.71
C VAL A 731 -12.40 10.59 40.35
N PRO A 732 -12.72 9.65 41.28
CA PRO A 732 -12.85 8.24 40.93
C PRO A 732 -14.01 8.00 39.96
N GLY A 733 -13.81 7.17 38.94
CA GLY A 733 -14.84 6.85 37.93
C GLY A 733 -14.49 7.37 36.53
N LEU A 734 -15.32 7.02 35.54
CA LEU A 734 -15.17 7.42 34.13
C LEU A 734 -16.37 8.29 33.71
N TYR A 735 -16.22 9.60 33.87
CA TYR A 735 -17.25 10.57 33.50
C TYR A 735 -16.89 11.20 32.15
N THR A 736 -17.69 10.92 31.12
CA THR A 736 -17.67 11.64 29.84
C THR A 736 -18.34 13.01 29.97
N SER A 737 -18.10 13.93 29.04
CA SER A 737 -18.85 15.21 28.98
C SER A 737 -20.36 14.99 28.84
N SER A 738 -20.80 13.91 28.19
CA SER A 738 -22.22 13.53 28.14
C SER A 738 -22.76 13.10 29.50
N SER A 739 -22.00 12.34 30.31
CA SER A 739 -22.44 11.95 31.66
C SER A 739 -22.46 13.12 32.66
N LEU A 740 -21.63 14.15 32.44
CA LEU A 740 -21.58 15.33 33.31
C LEU A 740 -22.75 16.30 33.10
N ARG A 741 -23.51 16.16 32.00
CA ARG A 741 -24.78 16.88 31.76
C ARG A 741 -25.95 16.33 32.60
N ASP A 742 -25.76 15.23 33.31
CA ASP A 742 -26.75 14.73 34.26
C ASP A 742 -26.86 15.73 35.43
N GLU A 743 -27.97 16.48 35.45
CA GLU A 743 -28.22 17.50 36.45
C GLU A 743 -28.38 16.94 37.87
N THR A 744 -28.57 15.63 38.07
CA THR A 744 -28.57 15.03 39.40
C THR A 744 -27.16 15.02 40.02
N ILE A 745 -26.12 15.05 39.19
CA ILE A 745 -24.72 15.07 39.63
C ILE A 745 -24.35 16.50 40.05
N LYS A 746 -24.70 16.90 41.27
CA LYS A 746 -24.30 18.20 41.84
C LYS A 746 -22.91 18.20 42.51
N ARG A 747 -22.41 17.04 42.98
CA ARG A 747 -21.08 16.90 43.61
C ARG A 747 -20.47 15.53 43.34
N LEU A 748 -19.16 15.49 43.10
CA LEU A 748 -18.36 14.27 42.94
C LEU A 748 -17.27 14.20 44.02
N PRO A 749 -16.96 13.02 44.59
CA PRO A 749 -15.83 12.87 45.50
C PRO A 749 -14.51 13.02 44.73
N SER A 750 -13.56 13.78 45.27
CA SER A 750 -12.20 13.86 44.73
C SER A 750 -11.33 12.68 45.19
N LEU A 751 -10.06 12.65 44.76
CA LEU A 751 -9.09 11.67 45.28
C LEU A 751 -8.64 11.94 46.73
N PHE A 752 -9.05 13.05 47.35
CA PHE A 752 -8.87 13.31 48.79
C PHE A 752 -10.15 13.01 49.60
N LYS A 753 -9.98 12.30 50.71
CA LYS A 753 -11.06 12.00 51.67
C LYS A 753 -11.67 13.32 52.18
N ASN A 754 -13.00 13.39 52.21
CA ASN A 754 -13.81 14.55 52.62
C ASN A 754 -13.67 15.81 51.73
N VAL A 755 -13.04 15.72 50.55
CA VAL A 755 -12.98 16.83 49.57
C VAL A 755 -13.82 16.47 48.34
N TYR A 756 -14.71 17.38 47.94
CA TYR A 756 -15.67 17.18 46.86
C TYR A 756 -15.54 18.25 45.78
N MET A 757 -15.60 17.83 44.52
CA MET A 757 -15.75 18.71 43.37
C MET A 757 -17.23 19.01 43.17
N THR A 758 -17.62 20.29 43.21
CA THR A 758 -18.96 20.73 42.82
C THR A 758 -19.09 20.70 41.30
N ILE A 759 -20.24 20.27 40.79
CA ILE A 759 -20.63 20.37 39.39
C ILE A 759 -21.92 21.20 39.36
N ASN A 760 -21.83 22.39 38.78
CA ASN A 760 -23.02 23.19 38.45
C ASN A 760 -23.38 22.97 36.98
N HIS A 761 -24.54 23.47 36.57
CA HIS A 761 -25.00 23.46 35.18
C HIS A 761 -25.36 24.89 34.76
N THR A 762 -25.15 25.25 33.50
CA THR A 762 -25.72 26.48 32.92
C THR A 762 -27.21 26.32 32.65
N ASP A 763 -27.92 27.40 32.34
CA ASP A 763 -29.32 27.37 31.88
C ASP A 763 -29.51 26.57 30.57
N SER A 764 -28.41 26.26 29.87
CA SER A 764 -28.34 25.39 28.69
C SER A 764 -27.90 23.94 28.98
N GLY A 765 -27.79 23.55 30.26
CA GLY A 765 -27.42 22.19 30.68
C GLY A 765 -25.93 21.84 30.51
N GLU A 766 -25.04 22.80 30.29
CA GLU A 766 -23.60 22.55 30.15
C GLU A 766 -22.91 22.47 31.53
N PRO A 767 -22.03 21.49 31.78
CA PRO A 767 -21.42 21.28 33.09
C PRO A 767 -20.30 22.28 33.42
N LEU A 768 -20.49 23.02 34.51
CA LEU A 768 -19.53 23.93 35.13
C LEU A 768 -18.75 23.20 36.24
N ILE A 769 -17.53 22.79 35.89
CA ILE A 769 -16.63 22.02 36.75
C ILE A 769 -16.09 22.90 37.88
N GLY A 770 -16.08 22.38 39.11
CA GLY A 770 -15.80 23.17 40.31
C GLY A 770 -16.83 24.28 40.55
N GLY A 771 -17.99 24.22 39.90
CA GLY A 771 -19.01 25.26 39.88
C GLY A 771 -18.71 26.47 38.99
N ILE A 772 -17.54 26.52 38.32
CA ILE A 772 -17.08 27.74 37.60
C ILE A 772 -16.42 27.52 36.24
N ALA A 773 -15.88 26.33 35.93
CA ALA A 773 -15.01 26.12 34.76
C ALA A 773 -15.69 25.33 33.64
N ASN A 774 -15.53 25.79 32.40
CA ASN A 774 -16.02 25.11 31.21
C ASN A 774 -15.03 24.03 30.75
N ILE A 775 -15.53 22.93 30.18
CA ILE A 775 -14.70 21.95 29.46
C ILE A 775 -14.41 22.48 28.05
N THR A 776 -13.13 22.73 27.73
CA THR A 776 -12.69 23.17 26.39
C THR A 776 -12.35 21.99 25.47
N THR A 777 -11.92 20.86 26.04
CA THR A 777 -11.60 19.65 25.27
C THR A 777 -12.01 18.42 26.08
N ALA A 778 -12.97 17.67 25.57
CA ALA A 778 -13.61 16.59 26.31
C ALA A 778 -13.13 15.19 25.90
N ASN A 779 -13.31 14.22 26.80
CA ASN A 779 -13.27 12.78 26.52
C ASN A 779 -11.91 12.25 26.00
N ILE A 780 -10.79 12.88 26.38
CA ILE A 780 -9.46 12.42 25.99
C ILE A 780 -9.16 11.11 26.75
N THR A 781 -9.15 9.98 26.04
CA THR A 781 -9.05 8.64 26.66
C THR A 781 -7.61 8.22 26.97
N ALA A 782 -7.45 7.50 28.09
CA ALA A 782 -6.20 6.95 28.56
C ALA A 782 -6.40 5.53 29.11
N SER A 783 -5.32 4.77 29.28
CA SER A 783 -5.37 3.37 29.73
C SER A 783 -5.92 3.16 31.16
N ASN A 784 -6.06 4.24 31.93
CA ASN A 784 -6.57 4.25 33.31
C ASN A 784 -7.56 5.41 33.56
N GLY A 785 -8.17 6.00 32.51
CA GLY A 785 -9.09 7.10 32.76
C GLY A 785 -9.53 7.94 31.56
N ILE A 786 -10.20 9.05 31.90
CA ILE A 786 -10.59 10.13 30.99
C ILE A 786 -9.94 11.44 31.47
N LEU A 787 -9.43 12.22 30.53
CA LEU A 787 -8.94 13.57 30.75
C LEU A 787 -9.87 14.57 30.04
N HIS A 788 -10.23 15.65 30.75
CA HIS A 788 -10.89 16.83 30.20
C HIS A 788 -9.99 18.05 30.41
N ILE A 789 -9.89 18.92 29.40
CA ILE A 789 -9.21 20.21 29.50
C ILE A 789 -10.25 21.27 29.89
N VAL A 790 -9.92 22.16 30.83
CA VAL A 790 -10.83 23.21 31.35
C VAL A 790 -10.26 24.64 31.24
N ASP A 791 -11.16 25.62 31.18
CA ASP A 791 -10.85 27.04 30.90
C ASP A 791 -10.33 27.87 32.10
N LYS A 792 -10.43 27.33 33.32
CA LYS A 792 -10.03 27.99 34.59
C LYS A 792 -9.29 27.03 35.51
N VAL A 793 -8.38 27.56 36.32
CA VAL A 793 -7.66 26.79 37.34
C VAL A 793 -8.52 26.63 38.59
N LEU A 794 -8.87 25.39 38.91
CA LEU A 794 -9.67 25.04 40.08
C LEU A 794 -8.78 24.92 41.33
N PHE A 795 -8.97 25.83 42.30
CA PHE A 795 -8.24 25.82 43.58
C PHE A 795 -9.15 25.30 44.72
N PRO A 796 -8.71 24.35 45.55
CA PRO A 796 -9.45 23.94 46.73
C PRO A 796 -9.35 24.98 47.86
N ALA A 797 -10.46 25.18 48.59
CA ALA A 797 -10.69 26.31 49.50
C ALA A 797 -9.72 26.44 50.71
N PHE A 798 -8.87 25.45 50.96
CA PHE A 798 -7.86 25.49 52.02
C PHE A 798 -6.51 26.10 51.58
N VAL A 799 -6.29 26.32 50.28
CA VAL A 799 -5.07 26.97 49.78
C VAL A 799 -5.19 28.50 49.97
N ARG A 800 -4.56 29.00 51.04
CA ARG A 800 -4.56 30.44 51.41
C ARG A 800 -3.31 31.16 50.89
N THR A 801 -3.39 32.49 50.81
CA THR A 801 -2.26 33.36 50.43
C THR A 801 -1.21 33.47 51.56
N PRO A 802 0.05 33.81 51.25
CA PRO A 802 1.13 33.74 52.22
C PRO A 802 1.04 34.79 53.34
N ARG A 803 1.38 34.36 54.57
CA ARG A 803 1.97 35.21 55.62
C ARG A 803 3.41 34.74 55.86
N THR A 804 4.21 35.55 56.55
CA THR A 804 5.55 35.15 56.99
C THR A 804 5.48 33.96 57.94
N GLU A 805 6.18 32.88 57.60
CA GLU A 805 6.25 31.65 58.39
C GLU A 805 7.55 31.61 59.22
N PRO A 806 7.55 30.98 60.42
CA PRO A 806 8.74 30.88 61.26
C PRO A 806 9.84 29.99 60.64
N THR A 807 11.09 30.27 61.00
CA THR A 807 12.25 29.45 60.63
C THR A 807 12.21 28.07 61.30
N VAL A 808 13.01 27.11 60.80
CA VAL A 808 13.08 25.77 61.41
C VAL A 808 13.72 25.80 62.80
N TYR A 809 14.57 26.80 63.09
CA TYR A 809 15.13 27.01 64.43
C TYR A 809 14.02 27.42 65.42
N GLU A 810 13.19 28.41 65.07
CA GLU A 810 12.04 28.81 65.90
C GLU A 810 10.97 27.70 65.97
N GLY A 811 10.84 26.92 64.89
CA GLY A 811 9.98 25.76 64.81
C GLY A 811 10.39 24.58 65.71
N LEU A 812 11.67 24.52 66.11
CA LEU A 812 12.25 23.44 66.92
C LEU A 812 12.62 23.89 68.35
N CYS A 813 13.32 25.01 68.50
CA CYS A 813 13.89 25.52 69.75
C CYS A 813 13.22 26.82 70.23
N GLY A 814 11.97 27.07 69.82
CA GLY A 814 11.13 28.12 70.40
C GLY A 814 10.67 27.80 71.83
N HIS A 815 9.96 28.75 72.46
CA HIS A 815 9.41 28.58 73.81
C HIS A 815 8.59 27.28 73.94
N ASN A 816 8.77 26.58 75.08
CA ASN A 816 8.13 25.31 75.42
C ASN A 816 8.42 24.17 74.41
N THR A 817 9.67 24.06 73.95
CA THR A 817 10.13 22.88 73.20
C THR A 817 10.20 21.61 74.06
N THR A 818 10.18 20.44 73.40
CA THR A 818 10.31 19.09 73.98
C THR A 818 11.55 18.36 73.46
N PHE A 819 12.53 19.13 72.97
CA PHE A 819 13.81 18.68 72.40
C PHE A 819 14.98 19.48 73.00
N THR A 820 14.96 19.63 74.32
CA THR A 820 15.87 20.47 75.11
C THR A 820 17.33 20.12 74.85
N GLU A 821 17.68 18.83 74.86
CA GLU A 821 19.07 18.41 74.68
C GLU A 821 19.56 18.60 73.25
N MET A 822 18.69 18.40 72.25
CA MET A 822 19.03 18.76 70.87
C MET A 822 19.31 20.26 70.76
N CYS A 823 18.47 21.10 71.39
CA CYS A 823 18.67 22.55 71.41
C CYS A 823 19.94 22.97 72.19
N ASN A 824 20.27 22.29 73.29
CA ASN A 824 21.53 22.48 74.01
C ASN A 824 22.75 22.21 73.10
N PHE A 825 22.74 21.11 72.34
CA PHE A 825 23.82 20.83 71.38
C PHE A 825 23.85 21.77 70.17
N ILE A 826 22.69 22.20 69.65
CA ILE A 826 22.59 23.22 68.59
C ILE A 826 23.25 24.54 69.03
N GLN A 827 23.02 24.96 70.28
CA GLN A 827 23.65 26.14 70.86
C GLN A 827 25.16 25.92 71.11
N LYS A 828 25.54 24.78 71.73
CA LYS A 828 26.94 24.40 72.02
C LYS A 828 27.84 24.40 70.79
N PHE A 829 27.29 24.06 69.61
CA PHE A 829 28.03 24.06 68.34
C PHE A 829 27.73 25.26 67.42
N ASN A 830 27.05 26.29 67.94
CA ASN A 830 26.70 27.53 67.25
C ASN A 830 26.03 27.31 65.87
N LEU A 831 25.00 26.45 65.84
CA LEU A 831 24.33 26.01 64.61
C LEU A 831 23.09 26.85 64.23
N GLN A 832 22.72 27.87 65.01
CA GLN A 832 21.46 28.61 64.86
C GLN A 832 21.30 29.24 63.46
N GLU A 833 22.35 29.88 62.91
CA GLU A 833 22.30 30.49 61.57
C GLU A 833 22.34 29.46 60.44
N GLU A 834 23.04 28.34 60.64
CA GLU A 834 22.99 27.20 59.71
C GLU A 834 21.56 26.61 59.68
N MET A 835 20.84 26.60 60.80
CA MET A 835 19.42 26.23 60.85
C MET A 835 18.50 27.31 60.27
N LYS A 836 18.67 28.60 60.56
CA LYS A 836 17.82 29.67 59.99
C LYS A 836 17.89 29.74 58.46
N SER A 837 19.04 29.43 57.87
CA SER A 837 19.25 29.35 56.41
C SER A 837 18.68 28.06 55.76
N CYS A 838 18.03 27.19 56.52
CA CYS A 838 17.52 25.89 56.08
C CYS A 838 16.18 26.02 55.33
N ASN A 839 16.25 26.44 54.06
CA ASN A 839 15.09 26.53 53.15
C ASN A 839 14.96 25.26 52.30
N HIS A 840 13.80 24.59 52.38
CA HIS A 840 13.47 23.28 51.79
C HIS A 840 14.27 22.12 52.37
N CYS A 841 14.19 21.92 53.70
CA CYS A 841 14.95 20.90 54.43
C CYS A 841 14.11 20.00 55.34
N SER A 842 14.72 18.91 55.81
CA SER A 842 14.12 17.98 56.78
C SER A 842 15.06 17.76 57.97
N ILE A 843 14.49 17.61 59.17
CA ILE A 843 15.23 17.32 60.39
C ILE A 843 14.60 16.11 61.10
N PHE A 844 15.45 15.16 61.50
CA PHE A 844 15.08 13.96 62.25
C PHE A 844 15.61 14.09 63.67
N VAL A 845 14.78 14.61 64.58
CA VAL A 845 15.19 15.05 65.91
C VAL A 845 15.07 13.93 66.94
N PRO A 846 16.15 13.55 67.64
CA PRO A 846 16.06 12.65 68.79
C PRO A 846 15.32 13.33 69.95
N THR A 847 14.44 12.60 70.64
CA THR A 847 13.82 13.08 71.88
C THR A 847 14.86 13.21 73.00
N ASP A 848 14.58 14.01 74.04
CA ASP A 848 15.49 14.14 75.19
C ASP A 848 15.74 12.77 75.88
N GLU A 849 14.70 11.92 75.92
CA GLU A 849 14.78 10.51 76.34
C GLU A 849 15.76 9.66 75.49
N ALA A 850 15.95 10.00 74.21
CA ALA A 850 16.91 9.33 73.32
C ALA A 850 18.36 9.71 73.65
N PHE A 851 18.59 10.93 74.15
CA PHE A 851 19.89 11.39 74.63
C PHE A 851 20.22 10.77 76.00
N HIS A 852 19.24 10.69 76.92
CA HIS A 852 19.41 10.06 78.24
C HIS A 852 19.73 8.55 78.18
N LYS A 853 19.50 7.89 77.04
CA LYS A 853 19.86 6.48 76.81
C LYS A 853 21.32 6.27 76.36
N LEU A 854 22.10 7.34 76.19
CA LEU A 854 23.52 7.23 75.86
C LEU A 854 24.36 7.07 77.13
N SER A 855 25.41 6.25 77.05
CA SER A 855 26.44 6.24 78.10
C SER A 855 27.18 7.58 78.15
N GLN A 856 27.73 7.94 79.31
CA GLN A 856 28.36 9.26 79.51
C GLN A 856 29.51 9.55 78.53
N ALA A 857 30.27 8.52 78.13
CA ALA A 857 31.29 8.62 77.09
C ALA A 857 30.70 8.86 75.68
N GLN A 858 29.58 8.21 75.34
CA GLN A 858 28.88 8.47 74.08
C GLN A 858 28.29 9.89 74.05
N TYR A 859 27.73 10.35 75.16
CA TYR A 859 27.16 11.70 75.29
C TYR A 859 28.22 12.80 75.10
N GLN A 860 29.39 12.64 75.73
CA GLN A 860 30.50 13.59 75.58
C GLN A 860 31.10 13.57 74.16
N ASN A 861 31.12 12.42 73.49
CA ASN A 861 31.61 12.26 72.11
C ASN A 861 30.66 12.76 71.02
N ILE A 862 29.48 13.29 71.36
CA ILE A 862 28.61 13.97 70.38
C ILE A 862 29.35 15.18 69.80
N SER A 863 29.47 15.24 68.48
CA SER A 863 30.20 16.29 67.75
C SER A 863 29.29 17.13 66.86
N ARG A 864 29.78 18.30 66.41
CA ARG A 864 29.10 19.16 65.42
C ARG A 864 28.61 18.39 64.18
N LYS A 865 29.41 17.44 63.67
CA LYS A 865 29.02 16.57 62.54
C LYS A 865 27.92 15.58 62.92
N GLY A 866 27.93 15.04 64.14
CA GLY A 866 26.86 14.18 64.65
C GLY A 866 25.50 14.89 64.69
N ILE A 867 25.46 16.15 65.13
CA ILE A 867 24.22 16.95 65.09
C ILE A 867 23.78 17.24 63.66
N LEU A 868 24.69 17.69 62.79
CA LEU A 868 24.38 17.96 61.38
C LEU A 868 24.00 16.71 60.56
N PHE A 869 24.30 15.50 61.04
CA PHE A 869 23.85 14.25 60.42
C PHE A 869 22.32 14.10 60.45
N HIS A 870 21.67 14.68 61.45
CA HIS A 870 20.21 14.64 61.65
C HIS A 870 19.44 15.61 60.73
N MET A 871 20.13 16.41 59.92
CA MET A 871 19.57 17.42 59.01
C MET A 871 19.89 17.11 57.54
N THR A 872 18.97 17.39 56.62
CA THR A 872 19.21 17.28 55.16
C THR A 872 19.10 18.63 54.44
N ASN A 873 19.48 18.69 53.17
CA ASN A 873 19.21 19.83 52.27
C ASN A 873 17.98 19.60 51.37
N HIS A 874 17.03 18.76 51.82
CA HIS A 874 15.85 18.38 51.03
C HIS A 874 14.59 18.35 51.89
N PHE A 875 13.46 18.84 51.36
CA PHE A 875 12.15 18.69 51.97
C PHE A 875 11.60 17.29 51.63
N ILE A 876 11.56 16.40 52.62
CA ILE A 876 11.25 14.98 52.46
C ILE A 876 9.88 14.74 53.06
N ALA A 877 8.85 14.60 52.21
CA ALA A 877 7.47 14.44 52.66
C ALA A 877 7.11 12.96 52.95
N PRO A 878 6.15 12.65 53.86
CA PRO A 878 5.88 11.28 54.32
C PRO A 878 5.40 10.27 53.27
N ARG A 879 5.21 10.68 52.00
CA ARG A 879 4.76 9.82 50.89
C ARG A 879 5.57 9.97 49.60
N THR A 880 6.65 10.76 49.60
CA THR A 880 7.54 10.93 48.44
C THR A 880 8.74 9.98 48.47
N ILE A 881 9.02 9.37 49.62
CA ILE A 881 10.17 8.49 49.84
C ILE A 881 9.89 7.09 49.28
N LEU A 882 10.91 6.47 48.70
CA LEU A 882 10.92 5.07 48.28
C LEU A 882 11.94 4.30 49.12
N GLU A 883 11.63 3.03 49.33
CA GLU A 883 12.54 2.03 49.89
C GLU A 883 13.84 1.95 49.08
N GLY A 884 14.98 1.99 49.76
CA GLY A 884 16.31 2.06 49.16
C GLY A 884 16.80 3.48 48.81
N GLN A 885 16.01 4.54 49.01
CA GLN A 885 16.50 5.90 48.80
C GLN A 885 17.49 6.35 49.87
N GLN A 886 18.39 7.25 49.47
CA GLN A 886 19.39 7.85 50.32
C GLN A 886 19.43 9.37 50.09
N PHE A 887 19.64 10.15 51.15
CA PHE A 887 19.77 11.60 51.09
C PHE A 887 21.04 12.04 51.83
N ALA A 888 21.78 12.98 51.24
CA ALA A 888 22.94 13.57 51.92
C ALA A 888 22.49 14.41 53.11
N SER A 889 23.12 14.17 54.26
CA SER A 889 22.97 15.01 55.45
C SER A 889 23.84 16.27 55.36
N ARG A 890 23.62 17.23 56.28
CA ARG A 890 24.49 18.41 56.43
C ARG A 890 25.86 18.09 57.04
N ALA A 891 26.08 16.88 57.56
CA ALA A 891 27.42 16.44 57.95
C ALA A 891 28.38 16.27 56.75
N GLY A 892 27.83 16.16 55.53
CA GLY A 892 28.58 16.15 54.27
C GLY A 892 28.13 15.04 53.31
N GLN A 893 28.55 15.12 52.05
CA GLN A 893 28.11 14.23 50.96
C GLN A 893 28.41 12.72 51.16
N PHE A 894 29.29 12.36 52.10
CA PHE A 894 29.62 10.97 52.44
C PHE A 894 28.81 10.41 53.62
N TYR A 895 28.00 11.26 54.26
CA TYR A 895 27.17 10.94 55.43
C TYR A 895 25.70 10.91 54.99
N MET A 896 25.23 9.72 54.61
CA MET A 896 23.91 9.53 54.01
C MET A 896 22.88 9.05 55.05
N LEU A 897 21.68 9.63 54.99
CA LEU A 897 20.48 9.06 55.60
C LEU A 897 19.81 8.12 54.61
N TYR A 898 19.72 6.82 54.95
CA TYR A 898 19.13 5.77 54.12
C TYR A 898 17.74 5.38 54.62
N PHE A 899 16.83 5.09 53.68
CA PHE A 899 15.43 4.80 53.97
C PHE A 899 15.05 3.38 53.55
N GLN A 900 14.63 2.57 54.52
CA GLN A 900 14.31 1.14 54.35
C GLN A 900 13.04 0.80 55.12
N LYS A 901 12.30 -0.23 54.70
CA LYS A 901 11.16 -0.70 55.50
C LYS A 901 11.62 -1.65 56.61
N ASN A 902 10.96 -1.60 57.75
CA ASN A 902 11.00 -2.67 58.74
C ASN A 902 10.10 -3.85 58.31
N ASP A 903 10.08 -4.92 59.09
CA ASP A 903 9.29 -6.14 58.82
C ASP A 903 7.76 -5.91 58.83
N LYS A 904 7.31 -4.77 59.36
CA LYS A 904 5.90 -4.32 59.35
C LYS A 904 5.55 -3.48 58.12
N GLY A 905 6.52 -3.24 57.23
CA GLY A 905 6.38 -2.42 56.03
C GLY A 905 6.47 -0.91 56.26
N GLU A 906 6.82 -0.48 57.48
CA GLU A 906 6.93 0.92 57.88
C GLU A 906 8.30 1.47 57.52
N LEU A 907 8.37 2.68 56.95
CA LEU A 907 9.62 3.24 56.45
C LEU A 907 10.44 3.90 57.56
N THR A 908 11.63 3.36 57.81
CA THR A 908 12.63 3.84 58.77
C THR A 908 13.68 4.73 58.10
N VAL A 909 14.36 5.56 58.89
CA VAL A 909 15.58 6.30 58.54
C VAL A 909 16.75 5.71 59.34
N ASN A 910 17.77 5.20 58.66
CA ASN A 910 18.90 4.46 59.26
C ASN A 910 18.46 3.35 60.26
N GLY A 911 17.37 2.63 59.95
CA GLY A 911 16.77 1.59 60.82
C GLY A 911 15.84 2.12 61.92
N VAL A 912 15.75 3.44 62.11
CA VAL A 912 14.96 4.11 63.16
C VAL A 912 13.64 4.64 62.59
N LEU A 913 12.50 4.39 63.24
CA LEU A 913 11.18 4.84 62.73
C LEU A 913 10.95 6.36 62.99
N PRO A 914 10.80 7.21 61.95
CA PRO A 914 10.54 8.63 62.12
C PRO A 914 9.04 8.93 62.22
N THR A 915 8.61 9.56 63.31
CA THR A 915 7.22 10.02 63.47
C THR A 915 7.12 11.49 63.06
N TYR A 916 6.14 11.87 62.23
CA TYR A 916 5.89 13.27 61.88
C TYR A 916 5.60 14.11 63.14
N TYR A 917 6.16 15.33 63.21
CA TYR A 917 5.89 16.28 64.28
C TYR A 917 5.26 17.58 63.75
N LYS A 918 5.97 18.33 62.88
CA LYS A 918 5.55 19.67 62.42
C LYS A 918 6.21 20.03 61.08
N SER A 919 5.53 20.81 60.25
CA SER A 919 6.08 21.39 59.02
C SER A 919 5.41 22.71 58.66
N ASN A 920 6.08 23.51 57.83
CA ASN A 920 5.52 24.67 57.13
C ASN A 920 5.77 24.51 55.60
N SER A 921 5.79 25.61 54.82
CA SER A 921 6.11 25.56 53.39
C SER A 921 7.59 25.30 53.06
N THR A 922 8.53 25.49 54.00
CA THR A 922 9.98 25.42 53.77
C THR A 922 10.72 24.35 54.58
N TRP A 923 10.16 23.76 55.62
CA TRP A 923 10.82 22.75 56.45
C TRP A 923 9.86 21.73 57.05
N ILE A 924 10.39 20.55 57.39
CA ILE A 924 9.66 19.47 58.06
C ILE A 924 10.51 18.83 59.17
N ILE A 925 9.89 18.62 60.34
CA ILE A 925 10.48 18.01 61.53
C ILE A 925 9.79 16.67 61.79
N TYR A 926 10.62 15.64 61.93
CA TYR A 926 10.25 14.31 62.42
C TYR A 926 10.91 14.09 63.79
N LYS A 927 10.22 13.41 64.71
CA LYS A 927 10.82 12.91 65.96
C LYS A 927 11.29 11.46 65.78
N ILE A 928 12.42 11.11 66.38
CA ILE A 928 12.98 9.75 66.42
C ILE A 928 13.34 9.34 67.86
N PRO A 929 13.22 8.05 68.23
CA PRO A 929 13.45 7.55 69.59
C PRO A 929 14.92 7.27 69.96
N THR A 930 15.87 7.49 69.04
CA THR A 930 17.30 7.18 69.21
C THR A 930 18.17 8.20 68.47
N VAL A 931 19.34 8.53 69.01
CA VAL A 931 20.33 9.39 68.32
C VAL A 931 21.01 8.62 67.18
N LEU A 932 21.06 9.20 65.97
CA LEU A 932 21.67 8.58 64.79
C LEU A 932 23.20 8.69 64.82
N GLN A 933 23.89 7.60 64.51
CA GLN A 933 25.35 7.57 64.41
C GLN A 933 25.83 7.87 62.98
N ALA A 934 26.75 8.83 62.85
CA ALA A 934 27.25 9.33 61.58
C ALA A 934 28.38 8.44 61.01
N ILE A 935 28.01 7.33 60.37
CA ILE A 935 28.94 6.45 59.64
C ILE A 935 29.13 7.00 58.22
N GLY A 936 30.39 7.22 57.80
CA GLY A 936 30.74 7.75 56.48
C GLY A 936 31.13 6.64 55.50
N ASN A 937 30.54 6.64 54.30
CA ASN A 937 30.84 5.64 53.27
C ASN A 937 32.02 6.07 52.37
N THR A 938 32.96 5.17 52.11
CA THR A 938 34.17 5.41 51.30
C THR A 938 34.04 4.91 49.86
N CYS A 939 34.28 5.82 48.90
CA CYS A 939 34.61 5.59 47.48
C CYS A 939 33.57 4.92 46.55
N TYR A 940 33.43 5.48 45.32
CA TYR A 940 33.72 4.81 44.04
C TYR A 940 33.61 5.80 42.86
N GLU A 941 34.20 5.47 41.70
CA GLU A 941 34.49 6.43 40.62
C GLU A 941 33.47 6.46 39.46
N LYS A 942 33.63 7.43 38.55
CA LYS A 942 32.75 7.70 37.40
C LYS A 942 33.11 6.87 36.17
N TRP A 943 32.10 6.29 35.52
CA TRP A 943 32.22 5.74 34.16
C TRP A 943 31.71 6.73 33.08
N ARG A 944 32.34 6.71 31.90
CA ARG A 944 31.84 7.36 30.68
C ARG A 944 31.32 6.32 29.70
N ILE A 945 30.27 6.64 28.94
CA ILE A 945 29.87 5.88 27.75
C ILE A 945 30.42 6.60 26.51
N VAL A 946 31.07 5.85 25.61
CA VAL A 946 31.60 6.34 24.33
C VAL A 946 30.86 5.64 23.19
N LEU A 947 30.26 6.42 22.28
CA LEU A 947 29.77 5.92 20.99
C LEU A 947 30.66 6.50 19.90
N LYS A 948 31.37 5.64 19.16
CA LYS A 948 32.27 6.04 18.08
C LYS A 948 31.48 6.34 16.81
N GLY A 949 31.27 7.63 16.51
CA GLY A 949 31.19 8.09 15.13
C GLY A 949 32.60 8.25 14.56
N ARG A 950 32.81 7.99 13.27
CA ARG A 950 34.07 8.26 12.56
C ARG A 950 33.80 9.38 11.53
N PRO A 951 34.43 10.55 11.65
CA PRO A 951 34.20 11.67 10.73
C PRO A 951 35.16 11.65 9.53
N GLU A 952 34.78 12.33 8.46
CA GLU A 952 35.69 12.88 7.45
C GLU A 952 35.85 14.39 7.70
N GLY A 953 37.04 14.97 7.43
CA GLY A 953 37.25 16.42 7.59
C GLY A 953 38.68 16.86 7.89
N SER A 954 39.56 16.79 6.87
CA SER A 954 40.72 17.68 6.62
C SER A 954 41.68 18.15 7.75
N ARG A 955 42.97 17.78 7.59
CA ARG A 955 44.21 18.59 7.83
C ARG A 955 44.52 19.04 9.30
N GLU A 956 45.76 19.27 9.73
CA GLU A 956 47.04 19.49 9.01
C GLU A 956 48.29 19.07 9.84
N GLN A 957 49.41 18.75 9.16
CA GLN A 957 50.84 18.84 9.55
C GLN A 957 51.51 18.15 10.78
N LEU A 958 52.56 17.36 10.45
CA LEU A 958 53.96 17.30 11.01
C LEU A 958 54.33 16.54 12.32
N GLY A 959 55.58 16.01 12.33
CA GLY A 959 56.23 15.18 13.37
C GLY A 959 56.24 13.67 13.01
N GLN A 960 57.30 12.96 12.59
CA GLN A 960 58.71 12.87 13.06
C GLN A 960 58.79 12.66 14.59
N PHE A 961 59.43 11.64 15.17
CA PHE A 961 60.20 10.44 14.75
C PHE A 961 60.12 9.41 15.91
N ALA A 962 60.40 8.10 15.84
CA ALA A 962 60.64 7.05 14.81
C ALA A 962 60.28 5.68 15.49
N THR A 963 60.66 4.43 15.16
CA THR A 963 61.67 3.76 14.30
C THR A 963 61.12 2.39 13.79
N GLY A 964 61.97 1.54 13.21
CA GLY A 964 61.80 0.07 13.06
C GLY A 964 63.22 -0.56 12.97
N PRO A 965 63.43 -1.75 12.36
CA PRO A 965 62.51 -2.82 11.91
C PRO A 965 62.95 -4.14 12.64
N PRO A 966 63.22 -5.36 12.08
CA PRO A 966 62.91 -5.95 10.77
C PRO A 966 62.53 -7.46 10.70
N LYS A 967 61.96 -7.85 9.53
CA LYS A 967 62.19 -9.12 8.79
C LYS A 967 61.68 -10.48 9.39
N SER A 968 61.38 -11.51 8.59
CA SER A 968 61.23 -11.58 7.12
C SER A 968 60.50 -12.83 6.61
N SER A 969 59.68 -12.60 5.56
CA SER A 969 59.59 -13.30 4.26
C SER A 969 59.39 -14.82 4.16
N GLY A 970 58.45 -15.18 3.27
CA GLY A 970 58.14 -16.50 2.74
C GLY A 970 56.96 -16.33 1.79
#